data_AF-A0A2N0R701-F1
#
_entry.id   AF-A0A2N0R701-F1
#
_cell.length_a   1.000
_cell.length_b   1.000
_cell.length_c   1.000
_cell.angle_alpha   90.00
_cell.angle_beta   90.00
_cell.angle_gamma   90.00
#
_symmetry.space_group_name_H-M   'P 1'
#
loop_
_entity.id
_entity.type
_entity.pdbx_description
1 polymer ?
#
loop_
_entity_poly.entity_id
_entity_poly.type
_entity_poly.pdbx_seq_one_letter_code
_entity_poly.pdbx_strand_id
1 'polypeptide(L)'
;MLSNSFNIDITTNNNNNKSIININNINIKINENDEIFLKNVLKEFYNKIIQYIKDDDINKFEENLIKWLNNIIKNHDEKNSKKFLELMKNHKKYLIWFTSIIGFFYQHGISCYKNNNIALEFYNLTINNNIDNNNNNIDNIGDEKEHLINYYNDINFDQKNLIKDDENELRNINIIIGKYLLSFFYYKDIILNKKKFINNVKEIVITKNLTFKINKNSDNNKNDIIKQVNNTFGDYLKSAENGNTQAQNNLGNCYQYGIGTDKDEKQAFAWYLKAAQSGYTQAQYDLAICYKNGLGTEKDEKQAFEWYLKAAENGDARAQNDLAICYQNGIGTDKDVSKAFEWYSKSAEYGNAQAQRNLGNHYHYGIGTDKDEKKTFEWYSKSAKNGNELAQDYLAYCYLNGIGTDKDKKQAFELYLKAAESGNARAQNDLAICYQNGIGIDKDAKQALAWHLKAAESGYTQAQYDLAICYKNGSGIEKDEKKAFEWYLKAAENGDARAQNDLAICYQNGSGTDKDEIKALEWYLESSENENAEAKSNLATCFYYGIGIEKNEELAFKLFLESVENGNESAQNWLGYLYLKGIGTDKNEKKAFECYSISANQGNAIGQYSLGYLYQYGIGTEGNIKDASKWYEMALNNGYEEAKITLDNISLISRF
;
A
#
# COMPACT_ATOMS: atom_id res chain seq x y z
N MET A 1 43.52 15.80 -15.41
CA MET A 1 42.79 16.10 -14.17
C MET A 1 41.91 14.90 -13.90
N LEU A 2 42.35 14.01 -13.01
CA LEU A 2 41.80 12.66 -12.85
C LEU A 2 40.59 12.66 -11.91
N SER A 3 39.50 12.11 -12.44
CA SER A 3 38.30 11.62 -11.75
C SER A 3 38.65 10.43 -10.85
N ASN A 4 38.18 10.43 -9.60
CA ASN A 4 38.06 9.21 -8.80
C ASN A 4 36.60 9.02 -8.37
N SER A 5 35.89 8.20 -9.13
CA SER A 5 34.65 7.53 -8.75
C SER A 5 34.93 6.52 -7.63
N PHE A 6 34.16 6.54 -6.56
CA PHE A 6 34.14 5.47 -5.56
C PHE A 6 32.95 4.54 -5.85
N ASN A 7 33.25 3.36 -6.40
CA ASN A 7 32.29 2.25 -6.52
C ASN A 7 32.15 1.53 -5.17
N ILE A 8 30.93 1.11 -4.86
CA ILE A 8 30.61 0.11 -3.84
C ILE A 8 30.22 -1.14 -4.63
N ASP A 9 31.08 -2.17 -4.63
CA ASP A 9 30.77 -3.45 -5.26
C ASP A 9 30.05 -4.36 -4.26
N ILE A 10 28.84 -4.81 -4.63
CA ILE A 10 28.11 -5.88 -3.95
C ILE A 10 28.46 -7.18 -4.66
N THR A 11 29.29 -8.02 -4.05
CA THR A 11 29.53 -9.38 -4.55
C THR A 11 28.75 -10.39 -3.70
N THR A 12 27.79 -11.07 -4.33
CA THR A 12 27.18 -12.30 -3.79
C THR A 12 28.19 -13.43 -3.97
N ASN A 13 28.84 -13.85 -2.88
CA ASN A 13 29.69 -15.03 -2.93
C ASN A 13 28.82 -16.27 -2.65
N ASN A 14 28.75 -17.18 -3.62
CA ASN A 14 28.08 -18.48 -3.51
C ASN A 14 28.82 -19.36 -2.50
N ASN A 15 28.46 -19.20 -1.22
CA ASN A 15 28.33 -20.24 -0.18
C ASN A 15 28.13 -19.54 1.17
N ASN A 16 26.94 -19.71 1.74
CA ASN A 16 26.38 -19.10 2.96
C ASN A 16 25.89 -17.64 2.82
N ASN A 17 24.57 -17.47 2.91
CA ASN A 17 23.83 -16.19 2.91
C ASN A 17 24.33 -15.20 4.00
N LYS A 18 25.38 -14.43 3.71
CA LYS A 18 25.70 -13.17 4.39
C LYS A 18 26.09 -12.14 3.32
N SER A 19 25.25 -11.13 3.11
CA SER A 19 25.58 -9.94 2.32
C SER A 19 26.65 -9.14 3.05
N ILE A 20 27.90 -9.20 2.58
CA ILE A 20 29.01 -8.43 3.14
C ILE A 20 29.03 -7.07 2.44
N ILE A 21 28.75 -6.00 3.18
CA ILE A 21 28.97 -4.62 2.71
C ILE A 21 30.48 -4.44 2.58
N ASN A 22 31.01 -4.45 1.35
CA ASN A 22 32.43 -4.22 1.11
C ASN A 22 32.70 -2.71 1.15
N ILE A 23 33.03 -2.21 2.35
CA ILE A 23 33.44 -0.83 2.55
C ILE A 23 34.90 -0.73 2.08
N ASN A 24 35.19 0.18 1.15
CA ASN A 24 36.57 0.55 0.82
C ASN A 24 37.31 1.00 2.10
N ASN A 25 38.14 0.11 2.66
CA ASN A 25 38.92 0.38 3.86
C ASN A 25 40.02 1.41 3.54
N ILE A 26 39.75 2.68 3.82
CA ILE A 26 40.82 3.65 4.02
C ILE A 26 41.51 3.25 5.32
N ASN A 27 42.79 2.93 5.26
CA ASN A 27 43.57 2.41 6.40
C ASN A 27 43.84 3.54 7.43
N ILE A 28 42.81 3.97 8.15
CA ILE A 28 42.88 5.01 9.18
C ILE A 28 43.31 4.36 10.49
N LYS A 29 44.48 4.74 11.02
CA LYS A 29 44.91 4.33 12.37
C LYS A 29 44.15 5.14 13.42
N ILE A 30 43.27 4.48 14.17
CA ILE A 30 42.59 5.04 15.35
C ILE A 30 43.58 5.09 16.50
N ASN A 31 43.86 6.28 17.03
CA ASN A 31 44.71 6.46 18.22
C ASN A 31 43.86 6.41 19.52
N GLU A 32 44.51 6.40 20.68
CA GLU A 32 43.81 6.34 21.97
C GLU A 32 42.85 7.52 22.21
N ASN A 33 43.16 8.72 21.69
CA ASN A 33 42.28 9.87 21.80
C ASN A 33 41.02 9.71 20.93
N ASP A 34 41.16 9.16 19.72
CA ASP A 34 40.03 8.85 18.83
C ASP A 34 39.12 7.77 19.45
N GLU A 35 39.70 6.74 20.09
CA GLU A 35 38.97 5.68 20.80
C GLU A 35 38.12 6.27 21.95
N ILE A 36 38.72 7.10 22.81
CA ILE A 36 38.03 7.75 23.93
C ILE A 36 36.91 8.66 23.42
N PHE A 37 37.19 9.43 22.37
CA PHE A 37 36.22 10.33 21.77
C PHE A 37 35.01 9.57 21.20
N LEU A 38 35.25 8.54 20.39
CA LEU A 38 34.18 7.74 19.78
C LEU A 38 33.28 7.08 20.84
N LYS A 39 33.85 6.54 21.92
CA LYS A 39 33.09 5.97 23.05
C LYS A 39 32.21 7.00 23.74
N ASN A 40 32.74 8.20 23.99
CA ASN A 40 31.98 9.27 24.65
C ASN A 40 30.79 9.73 23.80
N VAL A 41 31.00 9.93 22.50
CA VAL A 41 29.91 10.29 21.57
C VAL A 41 28.87 9.19 21.51
N LEU A 42 29.30 7.93 21.46
CA LEU A 42 28.39 6.79 21.42
C LEU A 42 27.50 6.71 22.67
N LYS A 43 28.10 6.84 23.86
CA LYS A 43 27.35 6.83 25.13
C LYS A 43 26.37 7.99 25.23
N GLU A 44 26.79 9.20 24.86
CA GLU A 44 25.91 10.37 24.83
C GLU A 44 24.75 10.18 23.84
N PHE A 45 25.02 9.63 22.65
CA PHE A 45 23.99 9.33 21.65
C PHE A 45 22.93 8.39 22.21
N TYR A 46 23.37 7.31 22.87
CA TYR A 46 22.47 6.36 23.52
C TYR A 46 21.69 6.98 24.68
N ASN A 47 22.36 7.71 25.58
CA ASN A 47 21.70 8.37 26.70
C ASN A 47 20.63 9.35 26.22
N LYS A 48 20.90 10.11 25.16
CA LYS A 48 19.93 11.05 24.60
C LYS A 48 18.71 10.32 24.04
N ILE A 49 18.88 9.26 23.26
CA ILE A 49 17.74 8.49 22.75
C ILE A 49 16.93 7.87 23.90
N ILE A 50 17.60 7.27 24.89
CA ILE A 50 16.92 6.72 26.09
C ILE A 50 16.15 7.82 26.82
N GLN A 51 16.74 9.00 26.98
CA GLN A 51 16.07 10.14 27.60
C GLN A 51 14.85 10.58 26.79
N TYR A 52 14.94 10.67 25.46
CA TYR A 52 13.78 11.00 24.62
C TYR A 52 12.68 9.94 24.67
N ILE A 53 13.05 8.67 24.80
CA ILE A 53 12.09 7.58 25.03
C ILE A 53 11.38 7.77 26.39
N LYS A 54 12.10 8.13 27.45
CA LYS A 54 11.53 8.36 28.80
C LYS A 54 10.66 9.61 28.90
N ASP A 55 11.16 10.71 28.35
CA ASP A 55 10.51 12.04 28.42
C ASP A 55 9.34 12.15 27.43
N ASP A 56 9.10 11.11 26.63
CA ASP A 56 8.00 11.00 25.68
C ASP A 56 8.02 12.09 24.58
N ASP A 57 9.18 12.74 24.35
CA ASP A 57 9.40 13.84 23.39
C ASP A 57 9.92 13.34 22.02
N ILE A 58 9.13 12.46 21.39
CA ILE A 58 9.47 11.80 20.13
C ILE A 58 9.36 12.77 18.92
N ASN A 59 8.65 13.88 19.06
CA ASN A 59 8.41 14.80 17.95
C ASN A 59 9.63 15.63 17.55
N LYS A 60 10.61 15.79 18.46
CA LYS A 60 11.78 16.66 18.25
C LYS A 60 13.13 15.96 18.43
N PHE A 61 13.13 14.66 18.75
CA PHE A 61 14.38 13.96 19.10
C PHE A 61 15.36 13.88 17.92
N GLU A 62 14.90 13.59 16.69
CA GLU A 62 15.77 13.54 15.51
C GLU A 62 16.43 14.89 15.23
N GLU A 63 15.65 15.98 15.21
CA GLU A 63 16.19 17.32 14.98
C GLU A 63 17.22 17.72 16.03
N ASN A 64 16.95 17.40 17.30
CA ASN A 64 17.86 17.71 18.40
C ASN A 64 19.13 16.86 18.36
N LEU A 65 19.01 15.56 18.05
CA LEU A 65 20.16 14.66 17.87
C LEU A 65 21.03 15.07 16.68
N ILE A 66 20.42 15.42 15.55
CA ILE A 66 21.13 15.89 14.35
C ILE A 66 21.89 17.18 14.67
N LYS A 67 21.24 18.15 15.32
CA LYS A 67 21.89 19.41 15.74
C LYS A 67 23.07 19.14 16.68
N TRP A 68 22.88 18.26 17.66
CA TRP A 68 23.92 17.88 18.61
C TRP A 68 25.10 17.18 17.93
N LEU A 69 24.84 16.17 17.08
CA LEU A 69 25.88 15.47 16.31
C LEU A 69 26.66 16.42 15.40
N ASN A 70 25.98 17.29 14.66
CA ASN A 70 26.64 18.28 13.81
C ASN A 70 27.53 19.24 14.60
N ASN A 71 27.13 19.66 15.80
CA ASN A 71 27.95 20.49 16.67
C ASN A 71 29.21 19.77 17.17
N ILE A 72 29.08 18.51 17.58
CA ILE A 72 30.23 17.69 18.00
C ILE A 72 31.21 17.50 16.84
N ILE A 73 30.71 17.15 15.65
CA ILE A 73 31.53 16.92 14.46
C ILE A 73 32.27 18.19 14.06
N LYS A 74 31.58 19.36 14.11
CA LYS A 74 32.18 20.66 13.78
C LYS A 74 33.30 21.04 14.74
N ASN A 75 33.13 20.77 16.03
CA ASN A 75 34.10 21.15 17.07
C ASN A 75 35.31 20.21 17.18
N HIS A 76 35.24 18.99 16.63
CA HIS A 76 36.31 18.00 16.73
C HIS A 76 37.41 18.15 15.66
N ASP A 77 37.08 18.58 14.44
CA ASP A 77 38.07 18.86 13.38
C ASP A 77 37.42 19.72 12.27
N GLU A 78 37.51 21.06 12.34
CA GLU A 78 36.83 22.01 11.43
C GLU A 78 37.11 21.76 9.93
N LYS A 79 38.17 21.00 9.61
CA LYS A 79 38.62 20.76 8.23
C LYS A 79 38.09 19.48 7.58
N ASN A 80 37.41 18.57 8.29
CA ASN A 80 36.96 17.32 7.64
C ASN A 80 35.82 16.57 8.36
N SER A 81 34.58 17.01 8.19
CA SER A 81 33.37 16.34 8.74
C SER A 81 33.22 14.87 8.31
N LYS A 82 33.80 14.46 7.16
CA LYS A 82 33.83 13.07 6.65
C LYS A 82 34.69 12.11 7.49
N LYS A 83 35.61 12.62 8.32
CA LYS A 83 36.53 11.81 9.12
C LYS A 83 35.82 11.05 10.24
N PHE A 84 34.72 11.60 10.79
CA PHE A 84 34.00 10.99 11.92
C PHE A 84 33.29 9.67 11.56
N LEU A 85 32.54 9.66 10.46
CA LEU A 85 31.86 8.45 9.97
C LEU A 85 32.88 7.36 9.59
N GLU A 86 33.99 7.75 8.96
CA GLU A 86 35.06 6.84 8.59
C GLU A 86 35.81 6.29 9.81
N LEU A 87 36.00 7.07 10.88
CA LEU A 87 36.54 6.58 12.15
C LEU A 87 35.65 5.49 12.77
N MET A 88 34.32 5.68 12.77
CA MET A 88 33.38 4.66 13.25
C MET A 88 33.43 3.38 12.41
N LYS A 89 33.46 3.48 11.07
CA LYS A 89 33.49 2.34 10.16
C LYS A 89 34.81 1.55 10.22
N ASN A 90 35.93 2.22 10.45
CA ASN A 90 37.24 1.59 10.56
C ASN A 90 37.56 1.09 11.98
N HIS A 91 36.65 1.30 12.94
CA HIS A 91 36.82 0.81 14.31
C HIS A 91 36.73 -0.72 14.37
N LYS A 92 37.63 -1.37 15.12
CA LYS A 92 37.68 -2.84 15.24
C LYS A 92 36.34 -3.46 15.71
N LYS A 93 35.53 -2.69 16.42
CA LYS A 93 34.22 -3.07 16.96
C LYS A 93 33.04 -2.40 16.27
N TYR A 94 33.20 -1.90 15.04
CA TYR A 94 32.15 -1.15 14.34
C TYR A 94 30.81 -1.90 14.28
N LEU A 95 30.85 -3.21 13.98
CA LEU A 95 29.66 -4.07 13.92
C LEU A 95 28.89 -4.09 15.26
N ILE A 96 29.62 -4.13 16.36
CA ILE A 96 29.06 -4.35 17.70
C ILE A 96 28.60 -3.04 18.33
N TRP A 97 29.36 -1.97 18.16
CA TRP A 97 29.15 -0.72 18.89
C TRP A 97 28.47 0.36 18.07
N PHE A 98 28.72 0.44 16.77
CA PHE A 98 28.42 1.65 16.00
C PHE A 98 27.33 1.46 14.94
N THR A 99 26.79 0.25 14.77
CA THR A 99 25.83 -0.03 13.69
C THR A 99 24.57 0.85 13.77
N SER A 100 23.98 1.07 14.96
CA SER A 100 22.79 1.94 15.07
C SER A 100 23.07 3.41 14.77
N ILE A 101 24.18 3.96 15.28
CA ILE A 101 24.56 5.36 15.01
C ILE A 101 25.01 5.55 13.55
N ILE A 102 25.69 4.59 12.95
CA ILE A 102 26.05 4.64 11.52
C ILE A 102 24.78 4.62 10.66
N GLY A 103 23.80 3.77 11.00
CA GLY A 103 22.48 3.78 10.36
C GLY A 103 21.83 5.16 10.43
N PHE A 104 21.87 5.80 11.60
CA PHE A 104 21.34 7.15 11.82
C PHE A 104 22.04 8.22 10.97
N PHE A 105 23.36 8.10 10.77
CA PHE A 105 24.12 8.99 9.90
C PHE A 105 23.63 8.90 8.45
N TYR A 106 23.44 7.69 7.92
CA TYR A 106 22.93 7.50 6.56
C TYR A 106 21.45 7.88 6.42
N GLN A 107 20.62 7.66 7.44
CA GLN A 107 19.21 8.06 7.43
C GLN A 107 19.04 9.57 7.30
N HIS A 108 19.92 10.34 7.95
CA HIS A 108 19.80 11.80 8.02
C HIS A 108 20.86 12.56 7.22
N GLY A 109 21.77 11.88 6.52
CA GLY A 109 22.82 12.51 5.71
C GLY A 109 23.84 13.28 6.56
N ILE A 110 24.20 12.77 7.74
CA ILE A 110 25.17 13.40 8.63
C ILE A 110 26.57 13.03 8.14
N SER A 111 27.34 14.02 7.65
CA SER A 111 28.68 13.81 7.07
C SER A 111 28.76 12.86 5.86
N CYS A 112 27.62 12.42 5.31
CA CYS A 112 27.50 11.56 4.14
C CYS A 112 26.26 11.92 3.32
N TYR A 113 26.12 11.33 2.13
CA TYR A 113 24.86 11.44 1.38
C TYR A 113 23.78 10.61 2.07
N LYS A 114 22.61 11.21 2.25
CA LYS A 114 21.43 10.51 2.78
C LYS A 114 21.15 9.28 1.92
N ASN A 115 21.12 8.11 2.53
CA ASN A 115 20.85 6.83 1.87
C ASN A 115 20.07 5.90 2.82
N ASN A 116 18.76 5.83 2.58
CA ASN A 116 17.84 5.05 3.41
C ASN A 116 18.09 3.54 3.34
N ASN A 117 18.58 3.01 2.21
CA ASN A 117 18.87 1.58 2.06
C ASN A 117 20.09 1.17 2.90
N ILE A 118 21.16 1.98 2.87
CA ILE A 118 22.34 1.75 3.71
C ILE A 118 21.97 1.90 5.19
N ALA A 119 21.15 2.90 5.54
CA ALA A 119 20.67 3.07 6.91
C ALA A 119 19.94 1.82 7.42
N LEU A 120 19.04 1.27 6.59
CA LEU A 120 18.29 0.06 6.88
C LEU A 120 19.20 -1.17 7.05
N GLU A 121 20.20 -1.35 6.18
CA GLU A 121 21.18 -2.44 6.32
C GLU A 121 21.92 -2.35 7.66
N PHE A 122 22.36 -1.17 8.06
CA PHE A 122 23.03 -0.97 9.34
C PHE A 122 22.12 -1.27 10.54
N TYR A 123 20.85 -0.85 10.48
CA TYR A 123 19.88 -1.20 11.52
C TYR A 123 19.58 -2.70 11.60
N ASN A 124 19.50 -3.39 10.46
CA ASN A 124 19.34 -4.84 10.43
C ASN A 124 20.59 -5.58 10.93
N LEU A 125 21.78 -5.08 10.59
CA LEU A 125 23.05 -5.60 11.13
C LEU A 125 23.12 -5.50 12.65
N THR A 126 22.59 -4.41 13.23
CA THR A 126 22.47 -4.27 14.68
C THR A 126 21.67 -5.41 15.31
N ILE A 127 20.59 -5.88 14.66
CA ILE A 127 19.70 -6.93 15.18
C ILE A 127 20.31 -8.33 14.97
N ASN A 128 20.94 -8.57 13.82
CA ASN A 128 21.52 -9.87 13.47
C ASN A 128 22.78 -10.22 14.29
N ASN A 129 23.46 -9.21 14.86
CA ASN A 129 24.56 -9.42 15.80
C ASN A 129 24.14 -10.06 17.15
N ASN A 130 22.87 -10.42 17.31
CA ASN A 130 22.34 -11.18 18.45
C ASN A 130 22.50 -12.71 18.28
N ILE A 131 22.70 -13.22 17.06
CA ILE A 131 22.50 -14.64 16.72
C ILE A 131 23.80 -15.47 16.78
N ASP A 132 24.98 -14.86 16.63
CA ASP A 132 26.27 -15.59 16.66
C ASP A 132 26.82 -15.68 18.09
N ASN A 133 26.30 -16.62 18.90
CA ASN A 133 27.05 -17.27 19.99
C ASN A 133 26.40 -18.60 20.41
N ASN A 134 26.81 -19.67 19.74
CA ASN A 134 26.65 -21.03 20.25
C ASN A 134 27.59 -21.23 21.46
N ASN A 135 27.01 -21.47 22.63
CA ASN A 135 27.52 -22.49 23.53
C ASN A 135 26.35 -23.31 24.06
N ASN A 136 26.38 -24.59 23.69
CA ASN A 136 25.40 -25.62 23.97
C ASN A 136 25.06 -25.74 25.45
N ASN A 137 23.80 -25.46 25.81
CA ASN A 137 22.91 -26.35 26.56
C ASN A 137 21.65 -25.57 26.96
N ILE A 138 20.56 -26.34 27.05
CA ILE A 138 19.27 -26.03 27.68
C ILE A 138 18.14 -25.82 26.65
N ASP A 139 17.45 -26.93 26.41
CA ASP A 139 16.05 -26.99 26.02
C ASP A 139 15.22 -26.02 26.88
N ASN A 140 14.72 -24.92 26.31
CA ASN A 140 13.42 -24.30 26.60
C ASN A 140 13.31 -22.94 25.91
N ILE A 141 12.53 -22.89 24.83
CA ILE A 141 12.13 -21.65 24.11
C ILE A 141 11.19 -20.75 24.97
N GLY A 142 10.85 -21.18 26.20
CA GLY A 142 10.05 -20.40 27.16
C GLY A 142 10.82 -19.34 27.94
N ASP A 143 12.11 -19.56 28.23
CA ASP A 143 12.84 -18.80 29.26
C ASP A 143 13.51 -17.51 28.72
N GLU A 144 13.75 -17.39 27.40
CA GLU A 144 14.32 -16.16 26.81
C GLU A 144 13.37 -14.96 26.87
N LYS A 145 12.05 -15.20 26.82
CA LYS A 145 11.04 -14.14 26.98
C LYS A 145 11.03 -13.61 28.41
N GLU A 146 11.18 -14.49 29.39
CA GLU A 146 11.24 -14.12 30.79
C GLU A 146 12.56 -13.45 31.15
N HIS A 147 13.69 -13.86 30.55
CA HIS A 147 14.98 -13.19 30.71
C HIS A 147 15.05 -11.80 30.04
N LEU A 148 14.43 -11.60 28.87
CA LEU A 148 14.35 -10.28 28.22
C LEU A 148 13.36 -9.34 28.92
N ILE A 149 12.24 -9.86 29.44
CA ILE A 149 11.29 -9.10 30.26
C ILE A 149 11.91 -8.76 31.62
N ASN A 150 12.64 -9.68 32.25
CA ASN A 150 13.38 -9.42 33.48
C ASN A 150 14.54 -8.46 33.24
N TYR A 151 15.26 -8.51 32.12
CA TYR A 151 16.29 -7.51 31.79
C TYR A 151 15.67 -6.14 31.48
N TYR A 152 14.47 -6.07 30.90
CA TYR A 152 13.71 -4.83 30.73
C TYR A 152 13.20 -4.25 32.06
N ASN A 153 12.84 -5.12 33.02
CA ASN A 153 12.36 -4.75 34.35
C ASN A 153 13.51 -4.47 35.36
N ASP A 154 14.68 -5.07 35.16
CA ASP A 154 15.88 -4.95 36.03
C ASP A 154 16.77 -3.76 35.67
N ILE A 155 16.53 -3.08 34.54
CA ILE A 155 17.08 -1.74 34.36
C ILE A 155 16.24 -0.79 35.22
N ASN A 156 16.54 -0.84 36.51
CA ASN A 156 16.10 0.12 37.50
C ASN A 156 16.72 1.47 37.11
N PHE A 157 16.00 2.22 36.28
CA PHE A 157 16.42 3.50 35.72
C PHE A 157 16.37 4.66 36.73
N ASP A 158 16.20 4.34 38.01
CA ASP A 158 16.26 5.24 39.14
C ASP A 158 17.65 5.24 39.78
N GLN A 159 18.60 5.87 39.09
CA GLN A 159 19.63 6.73 39.70
C GLN A 159 20.55 7.26 38.60
N LYS A 160 20.94 8.53 38.72
CA LYS A 160 22.08 9.12 37.99
C LYS A 160 23.21 8.11 37.92
N ASN A 161 23.59 7.63 36.73
CA ASN A 161 24.98 7.41 36.32
C ASN A 161 25.10 6.90 34.87
N LEU A 162 26.18 7.33 34.25
CA LEU A 162 26.63 7.10 32.88
C LEU A 162 26.64 5.62 32.49
N ILE A 163 26.30 5.31 31.22
CA ILE A 163 26.60 4.01 30.57
C ILE A 163 28.04 3.63 30.90
N LYS A 164 28.24 2.49 31.56
CA LYS A 164 29.58 2.07 32.00
C LYS A 164 30.45 1.74 30.77
N ASP A 165 31.77 1.80 30.93
CA ASP A 165 32.73 1.30 29.91
C ASP A 165 32.77 -0.24 29.89
N ASP A 166 31.58 -0.88 29.90
CA ASP A 166 31.45 -2.32 29.73
C ASP A 166 31.07 -2.64 28.28
N GLU A 167 31.81 -3.57 27.67
CA GLU A 167 31.68 -3.86 26.24
C GLU A 167 30.35 -4.55 25.89
N ASN A 168 29.83 -5.36 26.83
CA ASN A 168 28.55 -6.04 26.67
C ASN A 168 27.39 -5.07 26.87
N GLU A 169 27.51 -4.13 27.81
CA GLU A 169 26.54 -3.06 28.03
C GLU A 169 26.38 -2.17 26.77
N LEU A 170 27.50 -1.73 26.17
CA LEU A 170 27.47 -0.95 24.92
C LEU A 170 26.85 -1.74 23.75
N ARG A 171 27.12 -3.05 23.65
CA ARG A 171 26.51 -3.93 22.66
C ARG A 171 24.99 -4.03 22.85
N ASN A 172 24.54 -4.30 24.07
CA ASN A 172 23.12 -4.46 24.38
C ASN A 172 22.34 -3.18 24.12
N ILE A 173 22.90 -2.04 24.53
CA ILE A 173 22.29 -0.73 24.26
C ILE A 173 22.27 -0.45 22.76
N ASN A 174 23.34 -0.73 22.01
CA ASN A 174 23.34 -0.61 20.55
C ASN A 174 22.18 -1.42 19.93
N ILE A 175 21.95 -2.65 20.39
CA ILE A 175 20.84 -3.51 19.92
C ILE A 175 19.48 -2.88 20.20
N ILE A 176 19.24 -2.42 21.43
CA ILE A 176 17.98 -1.78 21.84
C ILE A 176 17.72 -0.54 21.00
N ILE A 177 18.73 0.33 20.87
CA ILE A 177 18.65 1.56 20.10
C ILE A 177 18.47 1.27 18.61
N GLY A 178 19.15 0.26 18.06
CA GLY A 178 18.97 -0.17 16.68
C GLY A 178 17.55 -0.64 16.39
N LYS A 179 16.95 -1.47 17.28
CA LYS A 179 15.54 -1.88 17.16
C LYS A 179 14.58 -0.69 17.23
N TYR A 180 14.84 0.26 18.14
CA TYR A 180 14.04 1.47 18.27
C TYR A 180 14.12 2.33 17.01
N LEU A 181 15.33 2.62 16.51
CA LEU A 181 15.55 3.42 15.31
C LEU A 181 15.00 2.72 14.07
N LEU A 182 15.09 1.39 13.95
CA LEU A 182 14.47 0.63 12.86
C LEU A 182 12.94 0.69 12.90
N SER A 183 12.37 0.54 14.09
CA SER A 183 10.91 0.66 14.28
C SER A 183 10.46 2.07 13.96
N PHE A 184 11.22 3.08 14.38
CA PHE A 184 10.96 4.47 14.03
C PHE A 184 11.13 4.70 12.53
N PHE A 185 12.12 4.11 11.88
CA PHE A 185 12.36 4.22 10.43
C PHE A 185 11.15 3.75 9.60
N TYR A 186 10.55 2.62 9.95
CA TYR A 186 9.39 2.08 9.24
C TYR A 186 8.05 2.67 9.67
N TYR A 187 7.89 2.87 10.97
CA TYR A 187 6.60 3.19 11.56
C TYR A 187 6.55 4.61 12.09
N LYS A 188 7.44 5.52 11.67
CA LYS A 188 7.46 6.92 12.11
C LYS A 188 6.07 7.52 12.08
N ASP A 189 5.41 7.42 10.92
CA ASP A 189 4.09 8.01 10.73
C ASP A 189 3.05 7.29 11.56
N ILE A 190 3.10 5.97 11.73
CA ILE A 190 2.15 5.22 12.58
C ILE A 190 2.38 5.51 14.07
N ILE A 191 3.63 5.58 14.54
CA ILE A 191 4.01 5.88 15.92
C ILE A 191 3.61 7.32 16.25
N LEU A 192 3.95 8.27 15.37
CA LEU A 192 3.59 9.67 15.51
C LEU A 192 2.08 9.88 15.38
N ASN A 193 1.39 9.17 14.48
CA ASN A 193 -0.05 9.32 14.26
C ASN A 193 -0.89 8.58 15.30
N LYS A 194 -0.47 7.41 15.80
CA LYS A 194 -1.05 6.76 16.98
C LYS A 194 -0.85 7.63 18.22
N LYS A 195 0.30 8.28 18.36
CA LYS A 195 0.58 9.19 19.48
C LYS A 195 -0.11 10.54 19.32
N LYS A 196 -0.24 11.08 18.11
CA LYS A 196 -1.03 12.27 17.78
C LYS A 196 -2.52 11.97 17.95
N PHE A 197 -2.99 10.77 17.64
CA PHE A 197 -4.33 10.30 17.94
C PHE A 197 -4.51 10.14 19.46
N ILE A 198 -3.58 9.53 20.19
CA ILE A 198 -3.63 9.46 21.67
C ILE A 198 -3.59 10.85 22.29
N ASN A 199 -2.76 11.76 21.79
CA ASN A 199 -2.62 13.13 22.29
C ASN A 199 -3.80 13.99 21.86
N ASN A 200 -4.35 13.82 20.66
CA ASN A 200 -5.57 14.48 20.20
C ASN A 200 -6.78 13.91 20.93
N VAL A 201 -6.83 12.63 21.26
CA VAL A 201 -7.89 12.03 22.08
C VAL A 201 -7.75 12.51 23.52
N LYS A 202 -6.53 12.59 24.07
CA LYS A 202 -6.26 13.23 25.37
C LYS A 202 -6.64 14.71 25.34
N GLU A 203 -6.27 15.47 24.32
CA GLU A 203 -6.63 16.88 24.13
C GLU A 203 -8.12 17.04 23.90
N ILE A 204 -8.82 16.18 23.15
CA ILE A 204 -10.26 16.25 22.92
C ILE A 204 -11.02 15.93 24.22
N VAL A 205 -10.53 14.97 25.01
CA VAL A 205 -11.04 14.66 26.35
C VAL A 205 -10.77 15.80 27.33
N ILE A 206 -9.58 16.41 27.27
CA ILE A 206 -9.20 17.59 28.07
C ILE A 206 -9.99 18.84 27.63
N THR A 207 -10.21 19.04 26.32
CA THR A 207 -10.89 20.22 25.74
C THR A 207 -12.41 20.14 25.94
N LYS A 208 -13.00 18.94 25.87
CA LYS A 208 -14.41 18.71 26.27
C LYS A 208 -14.63 18.84 27.79
N ASN A 209 -13.62 18.51 28.61
CA ASN A 209 -13.67 18.72 30.06
C ASN A 209 -13.40 20.19 30.46
N LEU A 210 -12.57 20.93 29.70
CA LEU A 210 -12.31 22.37 29.85
C LEU A 210 -13.53 23.23 29.51
N THR A 211 -14.37 22.82 28.55
CA THR A 211 -15.60 23.55 28.22
C THR A 211 -16.68 23.45 29.30
N PHE A 212 -16.53 22.56 30.28
CA PHE A 212 -17.46 22.46 31.41
C PHE A 212 -16.96 23.15 32.70
N LYS A 213 -15.66 23.46 32.81
CA LYS A 213 -15.08 24.23 33.93
C LYS A 213 -13.79 24.93 33.47
N ILE A 214 -13.88 26.24 33.20
CA ILE A 214 -12.88 27.31 33.39
C ILE A 214 -13.47 28.54 32.67
N ASN A 215 -14.30 29.34 33.33
CA ASN A 215 -13.84 30.54 34.02
C ASN A 215 -12.91 30.27 35.23
N LYS A 216 -11.75 30.94 35.18
CA LYS A 216 -10.64 31.05 36.13
C LYS A 216 -9.58 29.93 36.18
N ASN A 217 -8.49 30.30 35.51
CA ASN A 217 -7.09 30.24 35.89
C ASN A 217 -6.33 28.92 35.83
N SER A 218 -5.14 29.09 35.25
CA SER A 218 -4.13 28.15 34.79
C SER A 218 -3.32 27.53 35.92
N ASP A 219 -2.56 26.51 35.50
CA ASP A 219 -1.47 25.82 36.19
C ASP A 219 -1.90 24.62 37.04
N ASN A 220 -2.11 23.46 36.39
CA ASN A 220 -2.26 22.19 37.10
C ASN A 220 -1.27 21.14 36.60
N ASN A 221 -0.55 20.56 37.55
CA ASN A 221 0.51 19.59 37.42
C ASN A 221 -0.05 18.25 36.89
N LYS A 222 0.79 17.40 36.27
CA LYS A 222 0.41 16.04 35.81
C LYS A 222 -0.31 15.21 36.91
N ASN A 223 0.04 15.43 38.18
CA ASN A 223 -0.59 14.80 39.34
C ASN A 223 -2.01 15.32 39.63
N ASP A 224 -2.30 16.59 39.33
CA ASP A 224 -3.65 17.16 39.47
C ASP A 224 -4.57 16.62 38.38
N ILE A 225 -4.05 16.42 37.16
CA ILE A 225 -4.78 15.77 36.06
C ILE A 225 -5.11 14.32 36.42
N ILE A 226 -4.14 13.55 36.92
CA ILE A 226 -4.38 12.16 37.36
C ILE A 226 -5.42 12.12 38.49
N LYS A 227 -5.31 13.02 39.48
CA LYS A 227 -6.28 13.14 40.58
C LYS A 227 -7.67 13.53 40.07
N GLN A 228 -7.75 14.42 39.08
CA GLN A 228 -9.00 14.87 38.48
C GLN A 228 -9.65 13.78 37.62
N VAL A 229 -8.87 13.02 36.85
CA VAL A 229 -9.34 11.85 36.08
C VAL A 229 -9.86 10.75 37.01
N ASN A 230 -9.12 10.43 38.10
CA ASN A 230 -9.56 9.44 39.09
C ASN A 230 -10.80 9.90 39.85
N ASN A 231 -10.92 11.18 40.19
CA ASN A 231 -12.14 11.74 40.77
C ASN A 231 -13.32 11.65 39.79
N THR A 232 -13.09 11.88 38.49
CA THR A 232 -14.12 11.80 37.45
C THR A 232 -14.63 10.36 37.28
N PHE A 233 -13.76 9.35 37.34
CA PHE A 233 -14.17 7.94 37.37
C PHE A 233 -15.05 7.63 38.58
N GLY A 234 -14.62 8.05 39.78
CA GLY A 234 -15.39 7.85 41.01
C GLY A 234 -16.77 8.53 40.98
N ASP A 235 -16.88 9.71 40.38
CA ASP A 235 -18.15 10.43 40.22
C ASP A 235 -19.08 9.75 39.19
N TYR A 236 -18.53 9.24 38.08
CA TYR A 236 -19.30 8.44 37.14
C TYR A 236 -19.76 7.13 37.75
N LEU A 237 -18.92 6.44 38.53
CA LEU A 237 -19.29 5.21 39.21
C LEU A 237 -20.50 5.44 40.14
N LYS A 238 -20.41 6.41 41.05
CA LYS A 238 -21.52 6.76 41.95
C LYS A 238 -22.79 7.13 41.19
N SER A 239 -22.67 7.94 40.14
CA SER A 239 -23.82 8.39 39.35
C SER A 239 -24.45 7.26 38.55
N ALA A 240 -23.63 6.35 38.01
CA ALA A 240 -24.07 5.17 37.26
C ALA A 240 -24.77 4.14 38.15
N GLU A 241 -24.26 3.94 39.37
CA GLU A 241 -24.88 3.13 40.42
C GLU A 241 -26.24 3.69 40.83
N ASN A 242 -26.37 5.02 40.89
CA ASN A 242 -27.63 5.72 41.12
C ASN A 242 -28.58 5.76 39.91
N GLY A 243 -28.26 5.05 38.82
CA GLY A 243 -29.15 4.88 37.68
C GLY A 243 -29.04 5.95 36.58
N ASN A 244 -28.08 6.88 36.65
CA ASN A 244 -27.89 7.86 35.58
C ASN A 244 -27.34 7.18 34.31
N THR A 245 -28.14 7.16 33.24
CA THR A 245 -27.85 6.41 32.01
C THR A 245 -26.66 6.96 31.22
N GLN A 246 -26.47 8.28 31.22
CA GLN A 246 -25.29 8.91 30.63
C GLN A 246 -24.01 8.55 31.40
N ALA A 247 -24.07 8.56 32.73
CA ALA A 247 -22.95 8.14 33.56
C ALA A 247 -22.62 6.65 33.39
N GLN A 248 -23.64 5.79 33.22
CA GLN A 248 -23.44 4.38 32.88
C GLN A 248 -22.69 4.22 31.56
N ASN A 249 -23.07 4.96 30.50
CA ASN A 249 -22.32 4.94 29.25
C ASN A 249 -20.90 5.46 29.40
N ASN A 250 -20.71 6.54 30.13
CA ASN A 250 -19.38 7.11 30.38
C ASN A 250 -18.50 6.14 31.19
N LEU A 251 -19.09 5.41 32.13
CA LEU A 251 -18.39 4.38 32.89
C LEU A 251 -17.99 3.19 32.00
N GLY A 252 -18.85 2.81 31.06
CA GLY A 252 -18.50 1.85 30.01
C GLY A 252 -17.28 2.30 29.20
N ASN A 253 -17.24 3.57 28.80
CA ASN A 253 -16.09 4.17 28.11
C ASN A 253 -14.82 4.18 28.98
N CYS A 254 -14.96 4.46 30.29
CA CYS A 254 -13.85 4.38 31.23
C CYS A 254 -13.23 2.98 31.25
N TYR A 255 -14.04 1.94 31.34
CA TYR A 255 -13.56 0.56 31.32
C TYR A 255 -13.01 0.13 29.95
N GLN A 256 -13.61 0.56 28.84
CA GLN A 256 -13.12 0.21 27.50
C GLN A 256 -11.75 0.81 27.21
N TYR A 257 -11.54 2.08 27.59
CA TYR A 257 -10.33 2.82 27.26
C TYR A 257 -9.31 2.89 28.39
N GLY A 258 -9.65 2.44 29.60
CA GLY A 258 -8.78 2.49 30.79
C GLY A 258 -8.65 3.91 31.35
N ILE A 259 -9.76 4.67 31.37
CA ILE A 259 -9.76 6.06 31.83
C ILE A 259 -10.12 6.09 33.32
N GLY A 260 -9.11 6.31 34.17
CA GLY A 260 -9.28 6.34 35.63
C GLY A 260 -9.48 4.96 36.28
N THR A 261 -9.36 3.90 35.49
CA THR A 261 -9.41 2.48 35.90
C THR A 261 -8.64 1.63 34.89
N ASP A 262 -8.42 0.35 35.18
CA ASP A 262 -7.82 -0.59 34.24
C ASP A 262 -8.81 -0.94 33.11
N LYS A 263 -8.28 -1.32 31.94
CA LYS A 263 -9.13 -1.76 30.84
C LYS A 263 -9.85 -3.05 31.20
N ASP A 264 -11.17 -3.05 31.06
CA ASP A 264 -12.01 -4.21 31.28
C ASP A 264 -13.19 -4.20 30.30
N GLU A 265 -13.07 -4.97 29.23
CA GLU A 265 -14.10 -4.99 28.19
C GLU A 265 -15.41 -5.61 28.68
N LYS A 266 -15.37 -6.54 29.64
CA LYS A 266 -16.59 -7.17 30.20
C LYS A 266 -17.37 -6.16 31.04
N GLN A 267 -16.68 -5.37 31.85
CA GLN A 267 -17.31 -4.27 32.58
C GLN A 267 -17.83 -3.20 31.62
N ALA A 268 -17.06 -2.85 30.60
CA ALA A 268 -17.50 -1.91 29.58
C ALA A 268 -18.84 -2.36 28.95
N PHE A 269 -18.88 -3.61 28.47
CA PHE A 269 -20.07 -4.24 27.92
C PHE A 269 -21.25 -4.20 28.89
N ALA A 270 -21.06 -4.61 30.15
CA ALA A 270 -22.12 -4.63 31.14
C ALA A 270 -22.74 -3.24 31.39
N TRP A 271 -21.91 -2.19 31.44
CA TRP A 271 -22.37 -0.82 31.63
C TRP A 271 -23.05 -0.24 30.39
N TYR A 272 -22.52 -0.50 29.19
CA TYR A 272 -23.18 -0.17 27.94
C TYR A 272 -24.54 -0.85 27.82
N LEU A 273 -24.63 -2.14 28.16
CA LEU A 273 -25.88 -2.89 28.13
C LEU A 273 -26.93 -2.26 29.04
N LYS A 274 -26.55 -1.91 30.28
CA LYS A 274 -27.45 -1.26 31.24
C LYS A 274 -27.97 0.09 30.74
N ALA A 275 -27.08 0.92 30.19
CA ALA A 275 -27.43 2.22 29.62
C ALA A 275 -28.30 2.09 28.36
N ALA A 276 -27.99 1.16 27.48
CA ALA A 276 -28.70 0.91 26.22
C ALA A 276 -30.13 0.38 26.47
N GLN A 277 -30.28 -0.54 27.43
CA GLN A 277 -31.59 -1.04 27.88
C GLN A 277 -32.46 0.07 28.48
N SER A 278 -31.83 1.09 29.06
CA SER A 278 -32.50 2.29 29.58
C SER A 278 -32.82 3.34 28.49
N GLY A 279 -32.59 3.01 27.21
CA GLY A 279 -32.93 3.87 26.08
C GLY A 279 -31.89 4.92 25.71
N TYR A 280 -30.69 4.90 26.29
CA TYR A 280 -29.66 5.89 25.96
C TYR A 280 -29.03 5.61 24.59
N THR A 281 -29.32 6.46 23.60
CA THR A 281 -28.96 6.26 22.19
C THR A 281 -27.48 5.98 21.95
N GLN A 282 -26.58 6.72 22.60
CA GLN A 282 -25.14 6.50 22.46
C GLN A 282 -24.74 5.11 22.96
N ALA A 283 -25.31 4.65 24.07
CA ALA A 283 -25.04 3.31 24.59
C ALA A 283 -25.59 2.21 23.69
N GLN A 284 -26.72 2.45 23.02
CA GLN A 284 -27.26 1.50 22.03
C GLN A 284 -26.26 1.33 20.86
N TYR A 285 -25.68 2.42 20.38
CA TYR A 285 -24.63 2.37 19.37
C TYR A 285 -23.33 1.71 19.88
N ASP A 286 -22.86 2.08 21.07
CA ASP A 286 -21.64 1.52 21.67
C ASP A 286 -21.80 0.00 21.93
N LEU A 287 -22.99 -0.44 22.37
CA LEU A 287 -23.33 -1.85 22.54
C LEU A 287 -23.40 -2.61 21.21
N ALA A 288 -23.92 -1.99 20.15
CA ALA A 288 -23.90 -2.57 18.81
C ALA A 288 -22.47 -2.82 18.31
N ILE A 289 -21.53 -1.90 18.61
CA ILE A 289 -20.11 -2.08 18.33
C ILE A 289 -19.54 -3.25 19.13
N CYS A 290 -19.90 -3.39 20.41
CA CYS A 290 -19.47 -4.53 21.23
C CYS A 290 -19.87 -5.86 20.59
N TYR A 291 -21.13 -6.02 20.18
CA TYR A 291 -21.59 -7.24 19.50
C TYR A 291 -20.95 -7.44 18.12
N LYS A 292 -20.74 -6.37 17.34
CA LYS A 292 -20.09 -6.46 16.01
C LYS A 292 -18.66 -6.97 16.11
N ASN A 293 -17.91 -6.53 17.12
CA ASN A 293 -16.48 -6.79 17.25
C ASN A 293 -16.15 -7.85 18.32
N GLY A 294 -17.12 -8.32 19.10
CA GLY A 294 -16.89 -9.25 20.22
C GLY A 294 -16.16 -8.60 21.41
N LEU A 295 -16.43 -7.32 21.72
CA LEU A 295 -15.78 -6.61 22.82
C LEU A 295 -16.54 -6.87 24.13
N GLY A 296 -15.93 -7.62 25.04
CA GLY A 296 -16.54 -7.98 26.33
C GLY A 296 -17.70 -8.99 26.24
N THR A 297 -18.03 -9.47 25.04
CA THR A 297 -19.09 -10.42 24.71
C THR A 297 -18.68 -11.24 23.48
N GLU A 298 -19.42 -12.30 23.14
CA GLU A 298 -19.24 -13.00 21.86
C GLU A 298 -19.72 -12.13 20.68
N LYS A 299 -19.08 -12.30 19.52
CA LYS A 299 -19.49 -11.62 18.29
C LYS A 299 -20.87 -12.12 17.88
N ASP A 300 -21.82 -11.21 17.71
CA ASP A 300 -23.19 -11.50 17.28
C ASP A 300 -23.70 -10.41 16.34
N GLU A 301 -23.76 -10.73 15.04
CA GLU A 301 -24.15 -9.76 14.01
C GLU A 301 -25.64 -9.41 14.08
N LYS A 302 -26.49 -10.33 14.55
CA LYS A 302 -27.93 -10.09 14.69
C LYS A 302 -28.20 -9.14 15.84
N GLN A 303 -27.55 -9.34 16.99
CA GLN A 303 -27.62 -8.40 18.10
C GLN A 303 -27.03 -7.03 17.73
N ALA A 304 -25.90 -7.00 17.01
CA ALA A 304 -25.34 -5.74 16.52
C ALA A 304 -26.35 -4.99 15.64
N PHE A 305 -26.99 -5.68 14.69
CA PHE A 305 -28.04 -5.11 13.84
C PHE A 305 -29.22 -4.55 14.65
N GLU A 306 -29.77 -5.32 15.59
CA GLU A 306 -30.91 -4.90 16.43
C GLU A 306 -30.59 -3.64 17.25
N TRP A 307 -29.36 -3.51 17.76
CA TRP A 307 -28.94 -2.33 18.53
C TRP A 307 -28.60 -1.12 17.65
N TYR A 308 -27.98 -1.33 16.47
CA TYR A 308 -27.83 -0.27 15.47
C TYR A 308 -29.20 0.26 15.03
N LEU A 309 -30.18 -0.61 14.82
CA LEU A 309 -31.55 -0.21 14.44
C LEU A 309 -32.17 0.71 15.49
N LYS A 310 -32.15 0.31 16.78
CA LYS A 310 -32.66 1.14 17.87
C LYS A 310 -31.97 2.50 17.95
N ALA A 311 -30.63 2.53 17.85
CA ALA A 311 -29.88 3.78 17.89
C ALA A 311 -30.18 4.68 16.66
N ALA A 312 -30.35 4.07 15.48
CA ALA A 312 -30.64 4.76 14.23
C ALA A 312 -32.05 5.37 14.21
N GLU A 313 -33.04 4.64 14.73
CA GLU A 313 -34.42 5.13 14.92
C GLU A 313 -34.47 6.30 15.90
N ASN A 314 -33.58 6.32 16.89
CA ASN A 314 -33.38 7.45 17.80
C ASN A 314 -32.54 8.59 17.21
N GLY A 315 -32.21 8.55 15.92
CA GLY A 315 -31.57 9.65 15.19
C GLY A 315 -30.05 9.68 15.25
N ASP A 316 -29.36 8.65 15.75
CA ASP A 316 -27.89 8.63 15.71
C ASP A 316 -27.38 8.42 14.28
N ALA A 317 -26.73 9.45 13.73
CA ALA A 317 -26.26 9.42 12.35
C ALA A 317 -25.18 8.36 12.09
N ARG A 318 -24.37 7.96 13.09
CA ARG A 318 -23.38 6.88 12.91
C ARG A 318 -24.09 5.53 12.89
N ALA A 319 -25.05 5.32 13.79
CA ALA A 319 -25.89 4.12 13.79
C ALA A 319 -26.67 3.99 12.49
N GLN A 320 -27.22 5.07 11.94
CA GLN A 320 -27.90 5.07 10.63
C GLN A 320 -26.95 4.65 9.49
N ASN A 321 -25.70 5.14 9.49
CA ASN A 321 -24.69 4.71 8.52
C ASN A 321 -24.37 3.21 8.66
N ASP A 322 -24.15 2.74 9.88
CA ASP A 322 -23.76 1.34 10.13
C ASP A 322 -24.92 0.37 9.88
N LEU A 323 -26.15 0.78 10.18
CA LEU A 323 -27.36 0.06 9.80
C LEU A 323 -27.52 -0.04 8.29
N ALA A 324 -27.20 1.03 7.55
CA ALA A 324 -27.19 1.00 6.10
C ALA A 324 -26.15 0.01 5.55
N ILE A 325 -24.97 -0.06 6.16
CA ILE A 325 -23.94 -1.07 5.84
C ILE A 325 -24.49 -2.49 6.10
N CYS A 326 -25.18 -2.70 7.22
CA CYS A 326 -25.80 -3.98 7.53
C CYS A 326 -26.80 -4.42 6.46
N TYR A 327 -27.71 -3.55 6.04
CA TYR A 327 -28.65 -3.86 4.96
C TYR A 327 -27.96 -4.06 3.61
N GLN A 328 -26.92 -3.26 3.29
CA GLN A 328 -26.22 -3.38 2.00
C GLN A 328 -25.51 -4.74 1.85
N ASN A 329 -24.98 -5.27 2.95
CA ASN A 329 -24.14 -6.46 2.95
C ASN A 329 -24.83 -7.71 3.54
N GLY A 330 -26.04 -7.58 4.08
CA GLY A 330 -26.75 -8.67 4.75
C GLY A 330 -26.12 -9.07 6.10
N ILE A 331 -25.59 -8.11 6.86
CA ILE A 331 -24.94 -8.38 8.16
C ILE A 331 -26.02 -8.34 9.25
N GLY A 332 -26.30 -9.49 9.86
CA GLY A 332 -27.32 -9.64 10.91
C GLY A 332 -28.77 -9.50 10.43
N THR A 333 -28.98 -9.33 9.12
CA THR A 333 -30.27 -9.18 8.45
C THR A 333 -30.17 -9.62 6.98
N ASP A 334 -31.29 -9.73 6.28
CA ASP A 334 -31.27 -9.99 4.84
C ASP A 334 -30.75 -8.76 4.06
N LYS A 335 -30.02 -9.02 2.98
CA LYS A 335 -29.51 -7.96 2.11
C LYS A 335 -30.66 -7.19 1.45
N ASP A 336 -30.70 -5.87 1.65
CA ASP A 336 -31.71 -4.97 1.12
C ASP A 336 -31.07 -3.62 0.75
N VAL A 337 -30.71 -3.48 -0.53
CA VAL A 337 -30.02 -2.28 -1.03
C VAL A 337 -30.90 -1.02 -1.03
N SER A 338 -32.21 -1.18 -1.11
CA SER A 338 -33.16 -0.06 -1.07
C SER A 338 -33.26 0.51 0.35
N LYS A 339 -33.34 -0.35 1.38
CA LYS A 339 -33.26 0.11 2.78
C LYS A 339 -31.89 0.71 3.10
N ALA A 340 -30.82 0.15 2.57
CA ALA A 340 -29.49 0.73 2.74
C ALA A 340 -29.44 2.17 2.21
N PHE A 341 -29.99 2.41 1.01
CA PHE A 341 -30.09 3.74 0.42
C PHE A 341 -30.89 4.71 1.31
N GLU A 342 -32.04 4.29 1.84
CA GLU A 342 -32.87 5.11 2.73
C GLU A 342 -32.11 5.50 4.01
N TRP A 343 -31.40 4.56 4.64
CA TRP A 343 -30.66 4.82 5.88
C TRP A 343 -29.39 5.64 5.64
N TYR A 344 -28.67 5.44 4.52
CA TYR A 344 -27.59 6.34 4.13
C TYR A 344 -28.11 7.75 3.87
N SER A 345 -29.28 7.90 3.23
CA SER A 345 -29.92 9.20 2.99
C SER A 345 -30.17 9.96 4.29
N LYS A 346 -30.82 9.30 5.27
CA LYS A 346 -31.03 9.87 6.61
C LYS A 346 -29.70 10.28 7.26
N SER A 347 -28.74 9.37 7.32
CA SER A 347 -27.43 9.63 7.95
C SER A 347 -26.67 10.79 7.29
N ALA A 348 -26.73 10.87 5.96
CA ALA A 348 -26.08 11.90 5.17
C ALA A 348 -26.69 13.30 5.39
N GLU A 349 -28.03 13.37 5.52
CA GLU A 349 -28.77 14.59 5.87
C GLU A 349 -28.40 15.11 7.26
N TYR A 350 -28.13 14.22 8.22
CA TYR A 350 -27.61 14.58 9.55
C TYR A 350 -26.10 14.90 9.57
N GLY A 351 -25.46 14.98 8.41
CA GLY A 351 -24.08 15.46 8.29
C GLY A 351 -23.00 14.39 8.46
N ASN A 352 -23.36 13.11 8.51
CA ASN A 352 -22.35 12.05 8.58
C ASN A 352 -21.57 11.98 7.27
N ALA A 353 -20.29 12.38 7.31
CA ALA A 353 -19.46 12.47 6.12
C ALA A 353 -19.26 11.11 5.41
N GLN A 354 -19.22 10.01 6.16
CA GLN A 354 -19.09 8.66 5.64
C GLN A 354 -20.35 8.21 4.88
N ALA A 355 -21.53 8.51 5.44
CA ALA A 355 -22.80 8.26 4.76
C ALA A 355 -22.99 9.17 3.53
N GLN A 356 -22.57 10.43 3.58
CA GLN A 356 -22.60 11.32 2.42
C GLN A 356 -21.78 10.76 1.25
N ARG A 357 -20.58 10.20 1.53
CA ARG A 357 -19.79 9.52 0.50
C ARG A 357 -20.52 8.29 -0.04
N ASN A 358 -21.05 7.44 0.84
CA ASN A 358 -21.74 6.22 0.43
C ASN A 358 -23.01 6.53 -0.37
N LEU A 359 -23.74 7.58 -0.03
CA LEU A 359 -24.89 8.05 -0.79
C LEU A 359 -24.48 8.57 -2.18
N GLY A 360 -23.34 9.26 -2.29
CA GLY A 360 -22.74 9.61 -3.58
C GLY A 360 -22.45 8.38 -4.45
N ASN A 361 -21.92 7.30 -3.86
CA ASN A 361 -21.70 6.02 -4.54
C ASN A 361 -23.03 5.41 -5.02
N HIS A 362 -24.08 5.46 -4.20
CA HIS A 362 -25.40 4.92 -4.56
C HIS A 362 -25.99 5.64 -5.77
N TYR A 363 -25.91 6.97 -5.82
CA TYR A 363 -26.31 7.74 -7.01
C TYR A 363 -25.38 7.54 -8.21
N HIS A 364 -24.08 7.31 -8.00
CA HIS A 364 -23.14 7.12 -9.10
C HIS A 364 -23.36 5.79 -9.83
N TYR A 365 -23.52 4.72 -9.05
CA TYR A 365 -23.65 3.36 -9.59
C TYR A 365 -25.12 2.95 -9.80
N GLY A 366 -26.09 3.70 -9.27
CA GLY A 366 -27.51 3.34 -9.33
C GLY A 366 -27.86 2.20 -8.38
N ILE A 367 -27.28 2.21 -7.18
CA ILE A 367 -27.50 1.16 -6.17
C ILE A 367 -28.68 1.60 -5.30
N GLY A 368 -29.78 0.84 -5.33
CA GLY A 368 -30.99 1.16 -4.55
C GLY A 368 -31.75 2.41 -5.00
N THR A 369 -31.27 3.11 -6.04
CA THR A 369 -31.85 4.31 -6.66
C THR A 369 -31.43 4.37 -8.14
N ASP A 370 -32.07 5.24 -8.93
CA ASP A 370 -31.58 5.58 -10.27
C ASP A 370 -30.26 6.36 -10.20
N LYS A 371 -29.44 6.25 -11.26
CA LYS A 371 -28.22 7.03 -11.40
C LYS A 371 -28.53 8.52 -11.51
N ASP A 372 -27.80 9.35 -10.75
CA ASP A 372 -27.96 10.80 -10.79
C ASP A 372 -26.62 11.48 -10.56
N GLU A 373 -25.99 11.92 -11.65
CA GLU A 373 -24.65 12.51 -11.61
C GLU A 373 -24.60 13.82 -10.80
N LYS A 374 -25.68 14.63 -10.83
CA LYS A 374 -25.73 15.89 -10.07
C LYS A 374 -25.74 15.61 -8.58
N LYS A 375 -26.54 14.63 -8.14
CA LYS A 375 -26.54 14.21 -6.73
C LYS A 375 -25.24 13.50 -6.34
N THR A 376 -24.63 12.72 -7.23
CA THR A 376 -23.29 12.16 -7.02
C THR A 376 -22.30 13.27 -6.66
N PHE A 377 -22.21 14.30 -7.51
CA PHE A 377 -21.31 15.43 -7.28
C PHE A 377 -21.65 16.19 -5.98
N GLU A 378 -22.93 16.45 -5.74
CA GLU A 378 -23.39 17.16 -4.53
C GLU A 378 -22.99 16.43 -3.25
N TRP A 379 -23.22 15.12 -3.17
CA TRP A 379 -22.96 14.34 -1.96
C TRP A 379 -21.46 14.09 -1.73
N TYR A 380 -20.67 13.83 -2.78
CA TYR A 380 -19.22 13.80 -2.64
C TYR A 380 -18.66 15.15 -2.20
N SER A 381 -19.18 16.26 -2.75
CA SER A 381 -18.78 17.62 -2.35
C SER A 381 -19.06 17.89 -0.87
N LYS A 382 -20.26 17.53 -0.37
CA LYS A 382 -20.62 17.65 1.06
C LYS A 382 -19.71 16.80 1.93
N SER A 383 -19.47 15.55 1.54
CA SER A 383 -18.60 14.62 2.27
C SER A 383 -17.15 15.12 2.38
N ALA A 384 -16.58 15.58 1.26
CA ALA A 384 -15.23 16.14 1.20
C ALA A 384 -15.09 17.41 2.06
N LYS A 385 -16.11 18.29 2.04
CA LYS A 385 -16.16 19.49 2.88
C LYS A 385 -16.22 19.15 4.38
N ASN A 386 -16.89 18.07 4.74
CA ASN A 386 -16.98 17.57 6.11
C ASN A 386 -15.77 16.73 6.55
N GLY A 387 -14.66 16.80 5.81
CA GLY A 387 -13.38 16.19 6.21
C GLY A 387 -13.23 14.71 5.85
N ASN A 388 -14.11 14.14 5.02
CA ASN A 388 -13.89 12.79 4.51
C ASN A 388 -12.81 12.82 3.42
N GLU A 389 -11.62 12.34 3.77
CA GLU A 389 -10.46 12.33 2.87
C GLU A 389 -10.67 11.44 1.65
N LEU A 390 -11.40 10.33 1.80
CA LEU A 390 -11.75 9.43 0.70
C LEU A 390 -12.72 10.10 -0.29
N ALA A 391 -13.58 11.02 0.17
CA ALA A 391 -14.49 11.75 -0.70
C ALA A 391 -13.80 12.81 -1.57
N GLN A 392 -12.60 13.28 -1.19
CA GLN A 392 -11.81 14.19 -2.02
C GLN A 392 -11.37 13.51 -3.31
N ASP A 393 -10.99 12.23 -3.24
CA ASP A 393 -10.66 11.39 -4.39
C ASP A 393 -11.85 11.23 -5.35
N TYR A 394 -13.04 10.89 -4.83
CA TYR A 394 -14.25 10.77 -5.64
C TYR A 394 -14.70 12.11 -6.24
N LEU A 395 -14.51 13.21 -5.52
CA LEU A 395 -14.80 14.54 -6.03
C LEU A 395 -13.83 14.94 -7.15
N ALA A 396 -12.54 14.62 -7.00
CA ALA A 396 -11.54 14.80 -8.04
C ALA A 396 -11.92 14.02 -9.31
N TYR A 397 -12.34 12.77 -9.15
CA TYR A 397 -12.83 11.94 -10.24
C TYR A 397 -14.04 12.57 -10.96
N CYS A 398 -14.95 13.21 -10.23
CA CYS A 398 -16.09 13.92 -10.81
C CYS A 398 -15.64 15.12 -11.65
N TYR A 399 -14.72 15.95 -11.16
CA TYR A 399 -14.16 17.06 -11.94
C TYR A 399 -13.35 16.58 -13.16
N LEU A 400 -12.64 15.47 -13.04
CA LEU A 400 -11.87 14.92 -14.16
C LEU A 400 -12.77 14.48 -15.32
N ASN A 401 -13.88 13.82 -14.98
CA ASN A 401 -14.78 13.18 -15.96
C ASN A 401 -16.01 14.03 -16.31
N GLY A 402 -16.28 15.10 -15.57
CA GLY A 402 -17.46 15.96 -15.77
C GLY A 402 -18.75 15.31 -15.25
N ILE A 403 -18.67 14.57 -14.14
CA ILE A 403 -19.82 13.89 -13.55
C ILE A 403 -20.55 14.90 -12.66
N GLY A 404 -21.73 15.33 -13.10
CA GLY A 404 -22.58 16.28 -12.34
C GLY A 404 -22.02 17.71 -12.25
N THR A 405 -20.89 17.98 -12.90
CA THR A 405 -20.19 19.27 -12.95
C THR A 405 -19.43 19.39 -14.28
N ASP A 406 -18.95 20.59 -14.61
CA ASP A 406 -18.07 20.79 -15.76
C ASP A 406 -16.69 20.16 -15.52
N LYS A 407 -16.05 19.69 -16.60
CA LYS A 407 -14.70 19.12 -16.52
C LYS A 407 -13.70 20.19 -16.09
N ASP A 408 -12.99 19.93 -15.00
CA ASP A 408 -11.90 20.78 -14.51
C ASP A 408 -10.73 19.90 -14.05
N LYS A 409 -9.77 19.69 -14.97
CA LYS A 409 -8.59 18.88 -14.70
C LYS A 409 -7.70 19.48 -13.61
N LYS A 410 -7.69 20.81 -13.46
CA LYS A 410 -6.85 21.48 -12.47
C LYS A 410 -7.42 21.30 -11.07
N GLN A 411 -8.74 21.48 -10.91
CA GLN A 411 -9.43 21.17 -9.65
C GLN A 411 -9.33 19.68 -9.29
N ALA A 412 -9.44 18.79 -10.28
CA ALA A 412 -9.20 17.36 -10.05
C ALA A 412 -7.79 17.09 -9.50
N PHE A 413 -6.76 17.67 -10.13
CA PHE A 413 -5.38 17.54 -9.65
C PHE A 413 -5.20 18.07 -8.23
N GLU A 414 -5.71 19.26 -7.91
CA GLU A 414 -5.61 19.86 -6.57
C GLU A 414 -6.26 18.99 -5.48
N LEU A 415 -7.40 18.37 -5.79
CA LEU A 415 -8.09 17.45 -4.88
C LEU A 415 -7.37 16.11 -4.73
N TYR A 416 -6.87 15.53 -5.82
CA TYR A 416 -6.04 14.32 -5.77
C TYR A 416 -4.77 14.55 -4.96
N LEU A 417 -4.10 15.69 -5.14
CA LEU A 417 -2.91 16.07 -4.38
C LEU A 417 -3.22 16.11 -2.87
N LYS A 418 -4.28 16.81 -2.48
CA LYS A 418 -4.69 16.91 -1.08
C LYS A 418 -5.01 15.54 -0.46
N ALA A 419 -5.74 14.69 -1.18
CA ALA A 419 -6.08 13.35 -0.72
C ALA A 419 -4.83 12.45 -0.62
N ALA A 420 -3.91 12.54 -1.58
CA ALA A 420 -2.66 11.78 -1.61
C ALA A 420 -1.72 12.18 -0.45
N GLU A 421 -1.64 13.47 -0.12
CA GLU A 421 -0.88 14.00 1.01
C GLU A 421 -1.44 13.56 2.38
N SER A 422 -2.75 13.31 2.47
CA SER A 422 -3.38 12.65 3.63
C SER A 422 -3.09 11.15 3.75
N GLY A 423 -2.39 10.55 2.77
CA GLY A 423 -2.03 9.12 2.80
C GLY A 423 -3.03 8.19 2.13
N ASN A 424 -4.01 8.72 1.38
CA ASN A 424 -4.92 7.88 0.60
C ASN A 424 -4.17 7.24 -0.58
N ALA A 425 -3.92 5.92 -0.51
CA ALA A 425 -3.16 5.19 -1.51
C ALA A 425 -3.79 5.19 -2.92
N ARG A 426 -5.12 5.21 -3.02
CA ARG A 426 -5.82 5.36 -4.31
C ARG A 426 -5.56 6.74 -4.91
N ALA A 427 -5.71 7.79 -4.12
CA ALA A 427 -5.43 9.16 -4.58
C ALA A 427 -3.95 9.36 -4.92
N GLN A 428 -3.03 8.70 -4.21
CA GLN A 428 -1.61 8.69 -4.57
C GLN A 428 -1.38 8.08 -5.96
N ASN A 429 -2.07 6.99 -6.29
CA ASN A 429 -2.01 6.41 -7.63
C ASN A 429 -2.63 7.34 -8.69
N ASP A 430 -3.79 7.91 -8.42
CA ASP A 430 -4.48 8.82 -9.34
C ASP A 430 -3.66 10.11 -9.57
N LEU A 431 -2.99 10.61 -8.55
CA LEU A 431 -2.04 11.72 -8.65
C LEU A 431 -0.82 11.34 -9.51
N ALA A 432 -0.31 10.13 -9.35
CA ALA A 432 0.78 9.62 -10.19
C ALA A 432 0.38 9.59 -11.67
N ILE A 433 -0.83 9.10 -11.97
CA ILE A 433 -1.42 9.11 -13.32
C ILE A 433 -1.56 10.55 -13.84
N CYS A 434 -1.91 11.51 -12.97
CA CYS A 434 -1.98 12.91 -13.36
C CYS A 434 -0.61 13.45 -13.81
N TYR A 435 0.46 13.17 -13.06
CA TYR A 435 1.82 13.53 -13.45
C TYR A 435 2.31 12.78 -14.69
N GLN A 436 1.95 11.51 -14.87
CA GLN A 436 2.35 10.73 -16.04
C GLN A 436 1.73 11.28 -17.33
N ASN A 437 0.44 11.64 -17.27
CA ASN A 437 -0.35 12.01 -18.45
C ASN A 437 -0.51 13.52 -18.64
N GLY A 438 -0.11 14.34 -17.67
CA GLY A 438 -0.27 15.81 -17.73
C GLY A 438 -1.71 16.25 -17.50
N ILE A 439 -2.39 15.63 -16.52
CA ILE A 439 -3.78 15.93 -16.20
C ILE A 439 -3.81 17.02 -15.13
N GLY A 440 -4.15 18.24 -15.54
CA GLY A 440 -4.24 19.39 -14.62
C GLY A 440 -2.89 19.97 -14.17
N ILE A 441 -1.79 19.33 -14.58
CA ILE A 441 -0.40 19.69 -14.29
C ILE A 441 0.48 19.32 -15.49
N ASP A 442 1.70 19.84 -15.56
CA ASP A 442 2.70 19.40 -16.54
C ASP A 442 3.16 17.96 -16.27
N LYS A 443 3.53 17.25 -17.34
CA LYS A 443 4.04 15.89 -17.22
C LYS A 443 5.35 15.85 -16.43
N ASP A 444 5.42 14.96 -15.45
CA ASP A 444 6.63 14.70 -14.67
C ASP A 444 6.72 13.21 -14.31
N ALA A 445 7.50 12.47 -15.08
CA ALA A 445 7.67 11.03 -14.89
C ALA A 445 8.34 10.67 -13.54
N LYS A 446 9.16 11.57 -12.96
CA LYS A 446 9.80 11.31 -11.66
C LYS A 446 8.81 11.48 -10.52
N GLN A 447 7.94 12.49 -10.61
CA GLN A 447 6.84 12.65 -9.64
C GLN A 447 5.84 11.51 -9.75
N ALA A 448 5.46 11.11 -10.97
CA ALA A 448 4.61 9.94 -11.19
C ALA A 448 5.17 8.69 -10.50
N LEU A 449 6.44 8.37 -10.76
CA LEU A 449 7.12 7.24 -10.11
C LEU A 449 7.09 7.35 -8.58
N ALA A 450 7.40 8.52 -8.03
CA ALA A 450 7.44 8.72 -6.58
C ALA A 450 6.08 8.50 -5.91
N TRP A 451 4.98 8.89 -6.57
CA TRP A 451 3.62 8.69 -6.06
C TRP A 451 3.11 7.26 -6.27
N HIS A 452 3.40 6.62 -7.41
CA HIS A 452 3.14 5.19 -7.60
C HIS A 452 3.86 4.36 -6.54
N LEU A 453 5.12 4.69 -6.22
CA LEU A 453 5.89 4.01 -5.17
C LEU A 453 5.21 4.09 -3.80
N LYS A 454 4.79 5.28 -3.36
CA LYS A 454 4.08 5.46 -2.09
C LYS A 454 2.78 4.65 -2.02
N ALA A 455 2.00 4.66 -3.10
CA ALA A 455 0.76 3.91 -3.19
C ALA A 455 1.01 2.40 -3.16
N ALA A 456 2.00 1.92 -3.90
CA ALA A 456 2.38 0.51 -3.99
C ALA A 456 2.92 -0.03 -2.65
N GLU A 457 3.75 0.76 -1.96
CA GLU A 457 4.27 0.46 -0.62
C GLU A 457 3.17 0.42 0.45
N SER A 458 2.07 1.16 0.24
CA SER A 458 0.86 1.10 1.07
C SER A 458 -0.01 -0.12 0.79
N GLY A 459 0.40 -1.00 -0.14
CA GLY A 459 -0.33 -2.22 -0.50
C GLY A 459 -1.41 -2.04 -1.56
N TYR A 460 -1.48 -0.87 -2.24
CA TYR A 460 -2.50 -0.65 -3.26
C TYR A 460 -2.15 -1.39 -4.56
N THR A 461 -2.90 -2.46 -4.86
CA THR A 461 -2.61 -3.41 -5.94
C THR A 461 -2.44 -2.75 -7.32
N GLN A 462 -3.32 -1.80 -7.68
CA GLN A 462 -3.20 -1.08 -8.95
C GLN A 462 -1.88 -0.32 -9.05
N ALA A 463 -1.43 0.32 -7.97
CA ALA A 463 -0.15 1.03 -7.96
C ALA A 463 1.05 0.08 -8.03
N GLN A 464 0.94 -1.12 -7.46
CA GLN A 464 1.98 -2.15 -7.61
C GLN A 464 2.15 -2.54 -9.08
N TYR A 465 1.04 -2.73 -9.79
CA TYR A 465 1.06 -2.98 -11.24
C TYR A 465 1.62 -1.78 -12.03
N ASP A 466 1.12 -0.57 -11.76
CA ASP A 466 1.56 0.65 -12.47
C ASP A 466 3.06 0.93 -12.23
N LEU A 467 3.56 0.65 -11.02
CA LEU A 467 4.98 0.75 -10.68
C LEU A 467 5.83 -0.30 -11.41
N ALA A 468 5.34 -1.53 -11.55
CA ALA A 468 5.99 -2.57 -12.34
C ALA A 468 6.13 -2.15 -13.81
N ILE A 469 5.09 -1.53 -14.38
CA ILE A 469 5.10 -0.95 -15.72
C ILE A 469 6.13 0.20 -15.81
N CYS A 470 6.23 1.04 -14.78
CA CYS A 470 7.26 2.10 -14.74
C CYS A 470 8.68 1.51 -14.81
N TYR A 471 8.96 0.43 -14.08
CA TYR A 471 10.26 -0.25 -14.13
C TYR A 471 10.53 -0.98 -15.45
N LYS A 472 9.51 -1.66 -16.02
CA LYS A 472 9.59 -2.32 -17.34
C LYS A 472 9.93 -1.33 -18.45
N ASN A 473 9.29 -0.15 -18.42
CA ASN A 473 9.42 0.85 -19.48
C ASN A 473 10.53 1.87 -19.23
N GLY A 474 11.03 2.01 -18.00
CA GLY A 474 11.98 3.05 -17.62
C GLY A 474 11.32 4.43 -17.55
N SER A 475 10.08 4.49 -17.04
CA SER A 475 9.33 5.74 -16.91
C SER A 475 9.72 6.45 -15.62
N GLY A 476 10.50 7.53 -15.74
CA GLY A 476 11.00 8.30 -14.59
C GLY A 476 12.18 7.66 -13.85
N ILE A 477 12.62 6.47 -14.29
CA ILE A 477 13.74 5.69 -13.76
C ILE A 477 14.41 4.89 -14.89
N GLU A 478 15.60 4.36 -14.66
CA GLU A 478 16.22 3.39 -15.56
C GLU A 478 15.39 2.09 -15.58
N LYS A 479 15.37 1.41 -16.73
CA LYS A 479 14.69 0.12 -16.87
C LYS A 479 15.30 -0.91 -15.92
N ASP A 480 14.45 -1.64 -15.21
CA ASP A 480 14.85 -2.68 -14.27
C ASP A 480 13.83 -3.83 -14.32
N GLU A 481 14.11 -4.83 -15.16
CA GLU A 481 13.20 -5.96 -15.36
C GLU A 481 13.01 -6.79 -14.10
N LYS A 482 14.04 -6.87 -13.25
CA LYS A 482 13.97 -7.61 -11.99
C LYS A 482 13.00 -6.94 -11.02
N LYS A 483 13.08 -5.61 -10.87
CA LYS A 483 12.10 -4.87 -10.06
C LYS A 483 10.71 -4.89 -10.67
N ALA A 484 10.59 -4.82 -12.00
CA ALA A 484 9.30 -4.99 -12.65
C ALA A 484 8.67 -6.33 -12.28
N PHE A 485 9.44 -7.42 -12.39
CA PHE A 485 9.03 -8.77 -11.97
C PHE A 485 8.59 -8.82 -10.49
N GLU A 486 9.40 -8.27 -9.58
CA GLU A 486 9.07 -8.25 -8.14
C GLU A 486 7.75 -7.53 -7.83
N TRP A 487 7.45 -6.43 -8.54
CA TRP A 487 6.20 -5.69 -8.36
C TRP A 487 5.01 -6.33 -9.09
N TYR A 488 5.21 -6.94 -10.27
CA TYR A 488 4.18 -7.77 -10.89
C TYR A 488 3.79 -8.93 -9.99
N LEU A 489 4.77 -9.60 -9.37
CA LEU A 489 4.51 -10.70 -8.44
C LEU A 489 3.62 -10.26 -7.28
N LYS A 490 3.94 -9.14 -6.61
CA LYS A 490 3.11 -8.59 -5.53
C LYS A 490 1.68 -8.25 -5.98
N ALA A 491 1.54 -7.64 -7.15
CA ALA A 491 0.22 -7.28 -7.68
C ALA A 491 -0.59 -8.54 -8.08
N ALA A 492 0.08 -9.55 -8.64
CA ALA A 492 -0.50 -10.82 -9.05
C ALA A 492 -0.96 -11.66 -7.84
N GLU A 493 -0.16 -11.72 -6.77
CA GLU A 493 -0.53 -12.36 -5.50
C GLU A 493 -1.74 -11.68 -4.83
N ASN A 494 -1.94 -10.39 -5.11
CA ASN A 494 -3.12 -9.63 -4.67
C ASN A 494 -4.30 -9.71 -5.67
N GLY A 495 -4.22 -10.59 -6.67
CA GLY A 495 -5.31 -10.90 -7.60
C GLY A 495 -5.47 -9.95 -8.80
N ASP A 496 -4.47 -9.11 -9.13
CA ASP A 496 -4.56 -8.30 -10.35
C ASP A 496 -4.34 -9.15 -11.60
N ALA A 497 -5.41 -9.33 -12.38
CA ALA A 497 -5.38 -10.19 -13.55
C ALA A 497 -4.39 -9.71 -14.64
N ARG A 498 -4.12 -8.41 -14.76
CA ARG A 498 -3.12 -7.91 -15.74
C ARG A 498 -1.72 -8.22 -15.24
N ALA A 499 -1.47 -8.03 -13.94
CA ALA A 499 -0.20 -8.40 -13.31
C ALA A 499 0.06 -9.90 -13.42
N GLN A 500 -0.94 -10.74 -13.22
CA GLN A 500 -0.84 -12.20 -13.42
C GLN A 500 -0.41 -12.54 -14.87
N ASN A 501 -1.02 -11.90 -15.87
CA ASN A 501 -0.64 -12.09 -17.28
C ASN A 501 0.80 -11.59 -17.57
N ASP A 502 1.15 -10.37 -17.13
CA ASP A 502 2.50 -9.82 -17.33
C ASP A 502 3.57 -10.65 -16.59
N LEU A 503 3.24 -11.20 -15.42
CA LEU A 503 4.12 -12.11 -14.67
C LEU A 503 4.32 -13.44 -15.40
N ALA A 504 3.26 -13.99 -15.99
CA ALA A 504 3.36 -15.18 -16.84
C ALA A 504 4.27 -14.93 -18.05
N ILE A 505 4.14 -13.76 -18.70
CA ILE A 505 5.04 -13.33 -19.79
C ILE A 505 6.49 -13.23 -19.30
N CYS A 506 6.73 -12.70 -18.10
CA CYS A 506 8.07 -12.66 -17.50
C CYS A 506 8.67 -14.06 -17.34
N TYR A 507 7.92 -15.03 -16.81
CA TYR A 507 8.38 -16.41 -16.69
C TYR A 507 8.57 -17.09 -18.05
N GLN A 508 7.72 -16.83 -19.04
CA GLN A 508 7.84 -17.40 -20.37
C GLN A 508 9.10 -16.93 -21.10
N ASN A 509 9.47 -15.66 -20.92
CA ASN A 509 10.59 -15.03 -21.62
C ASN A 509 11.89 -14.99 -20.81
N GLY A 510 11.83 -15.24 -19.49
CA GLY A 510 12.96 -15.03 -18.59
C GLY A 510 13.28 -13.54 -18.34
N SER A 511 12.25 -12.68 -18.33
CA SER A 511 12.42 -11.23 -18.09
C SER A 511 12.38 -10.93 -16.60
N GLY A 512 13.52 -10.54 -16.03
CA GLY A 512 13.66 -10.27 -14.58
C GLY A 512 13.68 -11.52 -13.68
N THR A 513 13.57 -12.71 -14.27
CA THR A 513 13.55 -14.02 -13.60
C THR A 513 14.09 -15.09 -14.56
N ASP A 514 14.37 -16.30 -14.07
CA ASP A 514 14.68 -17.43 -14.95
C ASP A 514 13.44 -17.88 -15.72
N LYS A 515 13.65 -18.37 -16.95
CA LYS A 515 12.56 -18.91 -17.77
C LYS A 515 11.95 -20.14 -17.10
N ASP A 516 10.63 -20.15 -16.94
CA ASP A 516 9.87 -21.23 -16.31
C ASP A 516 8.48 -21.38 -16.98
N GLU A 517 8.36 -22.36 -17.88
CA GLU A 517 7.14 -22.54 -18.67
C GLU A 517 5.95 -23.07 -17.86
N ILE A 518 6.22 -23.80 -16.76
CA ILE A 518 5.16 -24.32 -15.89
C ILE A 518 4.57 -23.16 -15.07
N LYS A 519 5.41 -22.31 -14.48
CA LYS A 519 4.91 -21.12 -13.77
C LYS A 519 4.22 -20.13 -14.69
N ALA A 520 4.72 -19.96 -15.91
CA ALA A 520 4.03 -19.13 -16.90
C ALA A 520 2.60 -19.65 -17.15
N LEU A 521 2.44 -20.97 -17.34
CA LEU A 521 1.15 -21.60 -17.53
C LEU A 521 0.22 -21.40 -16.31
N GLU A 522 0.72 -21.64 -15.08
CA GLU A 522 -0.04 -21.44 -13.84
C GLU A 522 -0.60 -20.02 -13.73
N TRP A 523 0.23 -19.01 -13.99
CA TRP A 523 -0.19 -17.61 -13.93
C TRP A 523 -1.11 -17.20 -15.09
N TYR A 524 -0.93 -17.75 -16.29
CA TYR A 524 -1.91 -17.55 -17.37
C TYR A 524 -3.27 -18.15 -17.04
N LEU A 525 -3.31 -19.30 -16.37
CA LEU A 525 -4.55 -19.94 -15.92
C LEU A 525 -5.28 -19.03 -14.91
N GLU A 526 -4.60 -18.60 -13.85
CA GLU A 526 -5.19 -17.70 -12.83
C GLU A 526 -5.72 -16.40 -13.45
N SER A 527 -4.94 -15.77 -14.34
CA SER A 527 -5.35 -14.55 -15.03
C SER A 527 -6.57 -14.77 -15.92
N SER A 528 -6.62 -15.90 -16.63
CA SER A 528 -7.73 -16.30 -17.50
C SER A 528 -9.02 -16.55 -16.71
N GLU A 529 -8.93 -17.16 -15.53
CA GLU A 529 -10.08 -17.37 -14.63
C GLU A 529 -10.66 -16.04 -14.12
N ASN A 530 -9.82 -15.01 -13.99
CA ASN A 530 -10.22 -13.64 -13.68
C ASN A 530 -10.67 -12.83 -14.93
N GLU A 531 -11.17 -13.52 -15.97
CA GLU A 531 -11.72 -12.96 -17.21
C GLU A 531 -10.74 -12.10 -18.04
N ASN A 532 -9.43 -12.22 -17.84
CA ASN A 532 -8.45 -11.54 -18.69
C ASN A 532 -8.39 -12.18 -20.08
N ALA A 533 -8.93 -11.48 -21.07
CA ALA A 533 -8.98 -11.95 -22.45
C ALA A 533 -7.59 -12.09 -23.11
N GLU A 534 -6.61 -11.28 -22.72
CA GLU A 534 -5.23 -11.44 -23.22
C GLU A 534 -4.59 -12.71 -22.67
N ALA A 535 -4.76 -12.98 -21.37
CA ALA A 535 -4.27 -14.21 -20.76
C ALA A 535 -4.95 -15.46 -21.33
N LYS A 536 -6.25 -15.41 -21.64
CA LYS A 536 -6.94 -16.51 -22.34
C LYS A 536 -6.29 -16.85 -23.68
N SER A 537 -5.93 -15.84 -24.48
CA SER A 537 -5.18 -16.05 -25.72
C SER A 537 -3.80 -16.63 -25.47
N ASN A 538 -3.07 -16.13 -24.48
CA ASN A 538 -1.74 -16.63 -24.16
C ASN A 538 -1.80 -18.09 -23.69
N LEU A 539 -2.77 -18.43 -22.83
CA LEU A 539 -3.05 -19.82 -22.43
C LEU A 539 -3.41 -20.70 -23.64
N ALA A 540 -4.20 -20.19 -24.57
CA ALA A 540 -4.52 -20.89 -25.81
C ALA A 540 -3.25 -21.17 -26.63
N THR A 541 -2.30 -20.21 -26.70
CA THR A 541 -1.00 -20.46 -27.36
C THR A 541 -0.17 -21.53 -26.65
N CYS A 542 -0.23 -21.60 -25.31
CA CYS A 542 0.43 -22.66 -24.56
C CYS A 542 -0.12 -24.04 -24.94
N PHE A 543 -1.44 -24.21 -25.01
CA PHE A 543 -2.05 -25.46 -25.46
C PHE A 543 -1.79 -25.78 -26.93
N TYR A 544 -1.75 -24.76 -27.80
CA TYR A 544 -1.47 -24.96 -29.22
C TYR A 544 -0.03 -25.45 -29.49
N TYR A 545 0.95 -24.87 -28.79
CA TYR A 545 2.37 -25.21 -28.96
C TYR A 545 2.87 -26.30 -28.01
N GLY A 546 2.13 -26.62 -26.95
CA GLY A 546 2.58 -27.52 -25.87
C GLY A 546 3.63 -26.89 -24.96
N ILE A 547 3.49 -25.60 -24.63
CA ILE A 547 4.42 -24.86 -23.76
C ILE A 547 4.01 -25.10 -22.30
N GLY A 548 4.84 -25.77 -21.53
CA GLY A 548 4.55 -26.11 -20.12
C GLY A 548 3.42 -27.13 -19.90
N ILE A 549 2.74 -27.56 -20.97
CA ILE A 549 1.61 -28.51 -20.94
C ILE A 549 1.59 -29.37 -22.20
N GLU A 550 0.89 -30.52 -22.17
CA GLU A 550 0.63 -31.31 -23.36
C GLU A 550 -0.18 -30.50 -24.39
N LYS A 551 0.23 -30.62 -25.65
CA LYS A 551 -0.43 -29.95 -26.76
C LYS A 551 -1.89 -30.41 -26.88
N ASN A 552 -2.82 -29.46 -26.91
CA ASN A 552 -4.26 -29.71 -27.10
C ASN A 552 -4.88 -28.64 -28.01
N GLU A 553 -5.05 -28.98 -29.28
CA GLU A 553 -5.53 -28.05 -30.30
C GLU A 553 -7.02 -27.71 -30.13
N GLU A 554 -7.85 -28.66 -29.69
CA GLU A 554 -9.29 -28.44 -29.45
C GLU A 554 -9.52 -27.44 -28.33
N LEU A 555 -8.78 -27.59 -27.22
CA LEU A 555 -8.85 -26.68 -26.09
C LEU A 555 -8.25 -25.32 -26.44
N ALA A 556 -7.15 -25.28 -27.19
CA ALA A 556 -6.59 -24.03 -27.70
C ALA A 556 -7.62 -23.26 -28.54
N PHE A 557 -8.29 -23.94 -29.48
CA PHE A 557 -9.34 -23.35 -30.30
C PHE A 557 -10.47 -22.77 -29.44
N LYS A 558 -10.95 -23.52 -28.44
CA LYS A 558 -12.00 -23.07 -27.52
C LYS A 558 -11.57 -21.82 -26.75
N LEU A 559 -10.35 -21.79 -26.21
CA LEU A 559 -9.83 -20.66 -25.45
C LEU A 559 -9.65 -19.40 -26.33
N PHE A 560 -9.20 -19.55 -27.59
CA PHE A 560 -9.17 -18.42 -28.53
C PHE A 560 -10.57 -17.88 -28.83
N LEU A 561 -11.59 -18.74 -28.91
CA LEU A 561 -12.97 -18.31 -29.09
C LEU A 561 -13.47 -17.51 -27.88
N GLU A 562 -13.30 -18.07 -26.67
CA GLU A 562 -13.67 -17.38 -25.42
C GLU A 562 -12.90 -16.06 -25.25
N SER A 563 -11.64 -16.01 -25.69
CA SER A 563 -10.83 -14.79 -25.67
C SER A 563 -11.42 -13.67 -26.53
N VAL A 564 -11.86 -13.99 -27.75
CA VAL A 564 -12.56 -13.03 -28.63
C VAL A 564 -13.88 -12.58 -28.02
N GLU A 565 -14.67 -13.50 -27.46
CA GLU A 565 -15.94 -13.18 -26.79
C GLU A 565 -15.74 -12.22 -25.62
N ASN A 566 -14.59 -12.29 -24.94
CA ASN A 566 -14.18 -11.39 -23.87
C ASN A 566 -13.45 -10.12 -24.35
N GLY A 567 -13.47 -9.83 -25.66
CA GLY A 567 -12.99 -8.56 -26.22
C GLY A 567 -11.52 -8.54 -26.67
N ASN A 568 -10.82 -9.68 -26.72
CA ASN A 568 -9.48 -9.73 -27.30
C ASN A 568 -9.54 -9.83 -28.83
N GLU A 569 -9.55 -8.67 -29.48
CA GLU A 569 -9.60 -8.54 -30.92
C GLU A 569 -8.40 -9.19 -31.64
N SER A 570 -7.22 -9.22 -31.00
CA SER A 570 -6.01 -9.81 -31.58
C SER A 570 -6.09 -11.33 -31.73
N ALA A 571 -6.92 -11.98 -30.90
CA ALA A 571 -7.19 -13.42 -30.97
C ALA A 571 -7.95 -13.82 -32.25
N GLN A 572 -8.59 -12.87 -32.93
CA GLN A 572 -9.34 -13.12 -34.16
C GLN A 572 -8.45 -13.68 -35.29
N ASN A 573 -7.17 -13.26 -35.35
CA ASN A 573 -6.21 -13.80 -36.31
C ASN A 573 -5.91 -15.28 -36.08
N TRP A 574 -5.81 -15.68 -34.80
CA TRP A 574 -5.63 -17.07 -34.44
C TRP A 574 -6.83 -17.90 -34.86
N LEU A 575 -8.06 -17.44 -34.58
CA LEU A 575 -9.26 -18.13 -35.07
C LEU A 575 -9.30 -18.24 -36.59
N GLY A 576 -8.96 -17.17 -37.31
CA GLY A 576 -8.86 -17.19 -38.77
C GLY A 576 -7.89 -18.27 -39.28
N TYR A 577 -6.72 -18.38 -38.65
CA TYR A 577 -5.73 -19.41 -38.98
C TYR A 577 -6.23 -20.82 -38.66
N LEU A 578 -6.79 -21.02 -37.46
CA LEU A 578 -7.27 -22.32 -37.00
C LEU A 578 -8.42 -22.84 -37.86
N TYR A 579 -9.39 -22.00 -38.22
CA TYR A 579 -10.46 -22.37 -39.17
C TYR A 579 -9.93 -22.66 -40.57
N LEU A 580 -8.96 -21.89 -41.06
CA LEU A 580 -8.38 -22.10 -42.39
C LEU A 580 -7.65 -23.45 -42.50
N LYS A 581 -7.00 -23.87 -41.41
CA LYS A 581 -6.23 -25.11 -41.35
C LYS A 581 -7.01 -26.31 -40.81
N GLY A 582 -8.16 -26.09 -40.15
CA GLY A 582 -8.91 -27.14 -39.47
C GLY A 582 -8.17 -27.67 -38.23
N ILE A 583 -7.59 -26.77 -37.44
CA ILE A 583 -6.84 -27.12 -36.23
C ILE A 583 -7.72 -26.91 -35.00
N GLY A 584 -7.95 -27.98 -34.23
CA GLY A 584 -8.87 -27.96 -33.07
C GLY A 584 -10.36 -27.78 -33.44
N THR A 585 -10.67 -27.74 -34.74
CA THR A 585 -12.02 -27.58 -35.29
C THR A 585 -12.04 -28.06 -36.75
N ASP A 586 -13.21 -28.24 -37.33
CA ASP A 586 -13.34 -28.54 -38.76
C ASP A 586 -12.86 -27.38 -39.63
N LYS A 587 -12.16 -27.70 -40.72
CA LYS A 587 -11.73 -26.69 -41.71
C LYS A 587 -12.93 -25.92 -42.22
N ASN A 588 -12.91 -24.59 -42.09
CA ASN A 588 -14.00 -23.71 -42.51
C ASN A 588 -13.46 -22.40 -43.10
N GLU A 589 -13.32 -22.39 -44.43
CA GLU A 589 -12.75 -21.25 -45.16
C GLU A 589 -13.61 -19.99 -45.06
N LYS A 590 -14.94 -20.14 -44.99
CA LYS A 590 -15.85 -18.99 -44.84
C LYS A 590 -15.69 -18.32 -43.48
N LYS A 591 -15.65 -19.11 -42.39
CA LYS A 591 -15.39 -18.57 -41.05
C LYS A 591 -13.99 -17.98 -40.94
N ALA A 592 -12.99 -18.59 -41.58
CA ALA A 592 -11.64 -18.03 -41.64
C ALA A 592 -11.65 -16.65 -42.29
N PHE A 593 -12.35 -16.51 -43.42
CA PHE A 593 -12.54 -15.24 -44.11
C PHE A 593 -13.24 -14.19 -43.24
N GLU A 594 -14.32 -14.57 -42.53
CA GLU A 594 -15.02 -13.69 -41.57
C GLU A 594 -14.08 -13.21 -40.46
N CYS A 595 -13.28 -14.11 -39.88
CA CYS A 595 -12.34 -13.76 -38.81
C CYS A 595 -11.24 -12.79 -39.30
N TYR A 596 -10.60 -13.10 -40.42
CA TYR A 596 -9.58 -12.21 -40.99
C TYR A 596 -10.18 -10.87 -41.46
N SER A 597 -11.44 -10.86 -41.91
CA SER A 597 -12.16 -9.61 -42.22
C SER A 597 -12.32 -8.72 -41.00
N ILE A 598 -12.72 -9.27 -39.86
CA ILE A 598 -12.84 -8.52 -38.61
C ILE A 598 -11.48 -7.97 -38.19
N SER A 599 -10.45 -8.82 -38.14
CA SER A 599 -9.11 -8.41 -37.72
C SER A 599 -8.48 -7.35 -38.64
N ALA A 600 -8.68 -7.49 -39.96
CA ALA A 600 -8.15 -6.55 -40.94
C ALA A 600 -8.79 -5.15 -40.81
N ASN A 601 -10.12 -5.11 -40.58
CA ASN A 601 -10.87 -3.87 -40.39
C ASN A 601 -10.49 -3.15 -39.09
N GLN A 602 -10.03 -3.88 -38.07
CA GLN A 602 -9.47 -3.31 -36.83
C GLN A 602 -8.06 -2.75 -37.01
N GLY A 603 -7.46 -2.86 -38.21
CA GLY A 603 -6.13 -2.32 -38.50
C GLY A 603 -4.98 -3.31 -38.27
N ASN A 604 -5.26 -4.58 -37.96
CA ASN A 604 -4.21 -5.56 -37.73
C ASN A 604 -3.49 -5.92 -39.04
N ALA A 605 -2.18 -5.68 -39.11
CA ALA A 605 -1.41 -5.86 -40.34
C ALA A 605 -1.34 -7.32 -40.82
N ILE A 606 -1.26 -8.29 -39.90
CA ILE A 606 -1.29 -9.72 -40.21
C ILE A 606 -2.68 -10.10 -40.75
N GLY A 607 -3.74 -9.62 -40.09
CA GLY A 607 -5.12 -9.83 -40.54
C GLY A 607 -5.37 -9.27 -41.94
N GLN A 608 -4.86 -8.06 -42.22
CA GLN A 608 -4.91 -7.43 -43.54
C GLN A 608 -4.17 -8.26 -44.59
N TYR A 609 -2.95 -8.72 -44.30
CA TYR A 609 -2.19 -9.57 -45.21
C TYR A 609 -2.91 -10.90 -45.47
N SER A 610 -3.38 -11.57 -44.41
CA SER A 610 -4.13 -12.82 -44.51
C SER A 610 -5.43 -12.65 -45.30
N LEU A 611 -6.16 -11.56 -45.12
CA LEU A 611 -7.36 -11.26 -45.90
C LEU A 611 -7.03 -11.01 -47.37
N GLY A 612 -5.94 -10.30 -47.66
CA GLY A 612 -5.42 -10.15 -49.02
C GLY A 612 -5.14 -11.49 -49.70
N TYR A 613 -4.54 -12.43 -48.96
CA TYR A 613 -4.30 -13.80 -49.42
C TYR A 613 -5.59 -14.55 -49.73
N LEU A 614 -6.61 -14.44 -48.87
CA LEU A 614 -7.89 -15.09 -49.12
C LEU A 614 -8.58 -14.55 -50.38
N TYR A 615 -8.53 -13.24 -50.61
CA TYR A 615 -9.04 -12.63 -51.84
C TYR A 615 -8.22 -13.03 -53.08
N GLN A 616 -6.89 -13.14 -52.98
CA GLN A 616 -6.06 -13.52 -54.12
C GLN A 616 -6.40 -14.91 -54.65
N TYR A 617 -6.66 -15.86 -53.74
CA TYR A 617 -6.89 -17.26 -54.08
C TYR A 617 -8.36 -17.71 -54.05
N GLY A 618 -9.29 -16.80 -53.72
CA GLY A 618 -10.72 -17.12 -53.63
C GLY A 618 -11.04 -18.14 -52.52
N ILE A 619 -10.40 -17.99 -51.35
CA ILE A 619 -10.57 -18.90 -50.22
C ILE A 619 -11.63 -18.33 -49.28
N GLY A 620 -12.77 -19.01 -49.15
CA GLY A 620 -13.90 -18.54 -48.35
C GLY A 620 -14.66 -17.34 -48.92
N THR A 621 -14.25 -16.84 -50.09
CA THR A 621 -14.84 -15.72 -50.84
C THR A 621 -14.57 -15.90 -52.34
N GLU A 622 -15.17 -15.07 -53.19
CA GLU A 622 -14.79 -15.00 -54.61
C GLU A 622 -13.41 -14.34 -54.78
N GLY A 623 -12.59 -14.90 -55.67
CA GLY A 623 -11.26 -14.38 -55.94
C GLY A 623 -11.30 -12.96 -56.54
N ASN A 624 -10.59 -12.02 -55.92
CA ASN A 624 -10.51 -10.62 -56.37
C ASN A 624 -9.12 -10.03 -56.15
N ILE A 625 -8.34 -9.96 -57.24
CA ILE A 625 -6.97 -9.42 -57.21
C ILE A 625 -6.93 -7.94 -56.81
N LYS A 626 -7.96 -7.13 -57.14
CA LYS A 626 -7.99 -5.72 -56.77
C LYS A 626 -8.14 -5.54 -55.26
N ASP A 627 -9.05 -6.30 -54.65
CA ASP A 627 -9.24 -6.28 -53.21
C ASP A 627 -8.02 -6.86 -52.49
N ALA A 628 -7.42 -7.93 -53.05
CA ALA A 628 -6.17 -8.48 -52.54
C ALA A 628 -5.05 -7.44 -52.48
N SER A 629 -4.78 -6.74 -53.59
CA SER A 629 -3.77 -5.67 -53.65
C SER A 629 -4.05 -4.56 -52.62
N LYS A 630 -5.31 -4.13 -52.48
CA LYS A 630 -5.69 -3.11 -51.50
C LYS A 630 -5.34 -3.53 -50.07
N TRP A 631 -5.66 -4.77 -49.69
CA TRP A 631 -5.37 -5.27 -48.35
C TRP A 631 -3.88 -5.47 -48.10
N TYR A 632 -3.12 -5.91 -49.10
CA TYR A 632 -1.65 -5.97 -49.00
C TYR A 632 -1.01 -4.58 -48.85
N GLU A 633 -1.50 -3.57 -49.56
CA GLU A 633 -1.04 -2.18 -49.38
C GLU A 633 -1.31 -1.68 -47.97
N MET A 634 -2.51 -1.95 -47.42
CA MET A 634 -2.84 -1.60 -46.04
C MET A 634 -1.93 -2.33 -45.04
N ALA A 635 -1.67 -3.62 -45.24
CA ALA A 635 -0.76 -4.39 -44.39
C ALA A 635 0.67 -3.82 -44.43
N LEU A 636 1.17 -3.47 -45.61
CA LEU A 636 2.49 -2.85 -45.78
C LEU A 636 2.58 -1.49 -45.08
N ASN A 637 1.55 -0.65 -45.23
CA ASN A 637 1.47 0.65 -44.56
C ASN A 637 1.42 0.52 -43.03
N ASN A 638 0.90 -0.61 -42.53
CA ASN A 638 0.89 -0.97 -41.12
C ASN A 638 2.11 -1.81 -40.69
N GLY A 639 3.16 -1.86 -41.52
CA GLY A 639 4.47 -2.40 -41.14
C GLY A 639 4.69 -3.89 -41.44
N TYR A 640 3.82 -4.56 -42.19
CA TYR A 640 4.01 -5.96 -42.60
C TYR A 640 4.78 -6.02 -43.93
N GLU A 641 6.11 -6.10 -43.85
CA GLU A 641 7.01 -5.95 -45.02
C GLU A 641 6.85 -7.06 -46.06
N GLU A 642 6.45 -8.28 -45.67
CA GLU A 642 6.20 -9.40 -46.57
C GLU A 642 5.10 -9.10 -47.60
N ALA A 643 4.20 -8.16 -47.29
CA ALA A 643 3.18 -7.68 -48.23
C ALA A 643 3.81 -7.03 -49.47
N LYS A 644 4.99 -6.41 -49.35
CA LYS A 644 5.69 -5.76 -50.47
C LYS A 644 6.06 -6.75 -51.57
N ILE A 645 6.66 -7.88 -51.20
CA ILE A 645 7.05 -8.94 -52.15
C ILE A 645 5.81 -9.46 -52.89
N THR A 646 4.70 -9.61 -52.16
CA THR A 646 3.44 -10.11 -52.71
C THR A 646 2.82 -9.10 -53.69
N LEU A 647 2.85 -7.80 -53.38
CA LEU A 647 2.43 -6.73 -54.28
C LEU A 647 3.26 -6.66 -55.55
N ASP A 648 4.58 -6.78 -55.45
CA ASP A 648 5.49 -6.77 -56.60
C ASP A 648 5.18 -7.95 -57.55
N ASN A 649 4.90 -9.14 -56.99
CA ASN A 649 4.51 -10.31 -57.76
C ASN A 649 3.14 -10.13 -58.46
N ILE A 650 2.15 -9.55 -57.79
CA ILE A 650 0.84 -9.28 -58.40
C ILE A 650 0.95 -8.25 -59.53
N SER A 651 1.77 -7.21 -59.33
CA SER A 651 2.03 -6.17 -60.33
C SER A 651 2.68 -6.74 -61.59
N LEU A 652 3.63 -7.68 -61.43
CA LEU A 652 4.25 -8.41 -62.55
C LEU A 652 3.23 -9.26 -63.32
N ILE A 653 2.35 -9.98 -62.62
CA ILE A 653 1.32 -10.83 -63.25
C ILE A 653 0.29 -9.99 -64.00
N SER A 654 -0.09 -8.82 -63.47
CA SER A 654 -1.08 -7.92 -64.11
C SER A 654 -0.58 -7.19 -65.37
N ARG A 655 0.72 -7.28 -65.68
CA ARG A 655 1.36 -6.69 -66.88
C ARG A 655 1.44 -7.65 -68.06
N PHE A 656 1.07 -8.92 -67.88
CA PHE A 656 0.92 -9.94 -68.92
C PHE A 656 -0.56 -10.27 -69.11
#